data_AF-A0A357ZD04-F1
#
_entry.id   AF-A0A357ZD04-F1
#
_cell.length_a   1.000
_cell.length_b   1.000
_cell.length_c   1.000
_cell.angle_alpha   90.00
_cell.angle_beta   90.00
_cell.angle_gamma   90.00
#
_symmetry.space_group_name_H-M   'P 1'
#
loop_
_entity.id
_entity.type
_entity.pdbx_description
1 polymer ?
#
loop_
_entity_poly.entity_id
_entity_poly.type
_entity_poly.pdbx_seq_one_letter_code
_entity_poly.pdbx_strand_id
1 'polypeptide(L)'
;MLRKGLKAIGGFTLAELLATIGIVVILATVAIPAVFSVSQNMLLAELNSASSALAQAAQNQMTTLKVSGLWVDVLEKTGTDNTAKELPRDTKNPDDIHFLTADQARALNVIPRLSVDDAVYQGDYIIEYSRATATVYSVFYADGRTSLFSSASAATTAASSYYQGMSSYSRDEVVRRSNDPMIGYHQGTPSGATNTVVLKNPVIFVDEETGTLCIQNPNLGDPDKRDWAVGSLLRATLTVTIPQENGPATTVSFSIGDLGKFAQSYSVGPAGADQVTVVNNDEISFSERYVGHGEDTFTIDLERLLTAVAAISSDYKAITDHFAPSELVRVDAEITTPVGAPAAEPAKATAYYQVPGDSGRLTVMVTDPDYRKEENALRPTHITGTYTNPEVSVVTESGSSTKPIIAAEPQTFALARTAAKLATENPQAAYQAYTGGYVTVNSIDEKMFIQAQVGAYTPAGSSGEGNYAITEIWIKGAGSTRIGSLVNRSLDGGSGDKWEWSYPAFEGWISGWSTTEKRTVPLTEAATVRIKAQGFADLCAEAGIAPDTTDSSDGSYTVYVRTAPAIDKVEDFYLKTTLTDIKGSAAGATTGVRGLNDAAADLRKQFESNFGAASSVALLAISHEAGGEDGAGSGVKGFPVNTDSYRIYYSYTPALG
;
A
#
# COMPACT_ATOMS: atom_id res chain seq x y z
N MET A 1 83.68 -91.24 -18.34
CA MET A 1 84.60 -90.75 -17.27
C MET A 1 84.49 -89.23 -17.20
N LEU A 2 84.59 -88.67 -15.97
CA LEU A 2 84.83 -87.26 -15.61
C LEU A 2 83.63 -86.28 -15.45
N ARG A 3 82.90 -86.52 -14.35
CA ARG A 3 82.66 -85.65 -13.17
C ARG A 3 83.03 -84.13 -13.21
N LYS A 4 82.14 -83.37 -12.54
CA LYS A 4 82.25 -82.04 -11.86
C LYS A 4 81.97 -80.82 -12.76
N GLY A 5 81.16 -79.84 -12.37
CA GLY A 5 80.42 -79.58 -11.13
C GLY A 5 79.61 -78.28 -11.30
N LEU A 6 78.53 -78.12 -10.53
CA LEU A 6 77.71 -76.91 -10.44
C LEU A 6 78.59 -75.66 -10.27
N LYS A 7 78.41 -74.65 -11.14
CA LYS A 7 78.88 -73.28 -10.88
C LYS A 7 78.04 -72.71 -9.73
N ALA A 8 78.68 -72.44 -8.61
CA ALA A 8 78.09 -71.65 -7.53
C ALA A 8 77.80 -70.24 -8.05
N ILE A 9 76.59 -69.76 -7.83
CA ILE A 9 76.22 -68.35 -7.94
C ILE A 9 77.03 -67.64 -6.84
N GLY A 10 78.06 -66.88 -7.23
CA GLY A 10 78.91 -66.15 -6.30
C GLY A 10 78.06 -65.18 -5.50
N GLY A 11 77.98 -65.38 -4.18
CA GLY A 11 77.42 -64.40 -3.26
C GLY A 11 78.27 -63.13 -3.29
N PHE A 12 77.61 -61.97 -3.29
CA PHE A 12 78.25 -60.65 -3.26
C PHE A 12 79.27 -60.55 -2.12
N THR A 13 80.42 -59.94 -2.39
CA THR A 13 81.42 -59.66 -1.34
C THR A 13 80.92 -58.53 -0.43
N LEU A 14 81.28 -58.56 0.86
CA LEU A 14 80.87 -57.53 1.84
C LEU A 14 81.24 -56.10 1.40
N ALA A 15 82.38 -55.96 0.70
CA ALA A 15 82.84 -54.67 0.19
C ALA A 15 81.98 -54.14 -0.97
N GLU A 16 81.51 -55.00 -1.87
CA GLU A 16 80.59 -54.61 -2.95
C GLU A 16 79.20 -54.26 -2.40
N LEU A 17 78.73 -54.97 -1.36
CA LEU A 17 77.50 -54.62 -0.66
C LEU A 17 77.61 -53.24 0.00
N LEU A 18 78.70 -52.97 0.72
CA LEU A 18 78.93 -51.68 1.38
C LEU A 18 79.13 -50.53 0.38
N ALA A 19 79.84 -50.76 -0.73
CA ALA A 19 79.99 -49.76 -1.79
C ALA A 19 78.66 -49.44 -2.46
N THR A 20 77.82 -50.45 -2.71
CA THR A 20 76.48 -50.27 -3.27
C THR A 20 75.58 -49.51 -2.31
N ILE A 21 75.57 -49.87 -1.02
CA ILE A 21 74.83 -49.14 0.01
C ILE A 21 75.34 -47.69 0.12
N GLY A 22 76.66 -47.46 0.07
CA GLY A 22 77.25 -46.12 0.10
C GLY A 22 76.79 -45.25 -1.07
N ILE A 23 76.77 -45.79 -2.29
CA ILE A 23 76.25 -45.08 -3.47
C ILE A 23 74.75 -44.81 -3.32
N VAL A 24 73.97 -45.77 -2.84
CA VAL A 24 72.52 -45.61 -2.60
C VAL A 24 72.25 -44.54 -1.55
N VAL A 25 73.02 -44.46 -0.46
CA VAL A 25 72.85 -43.43 0.57
C VAL A 25 73.16 -42.04 0.03
N ILE A 26 74.22 -41.89 -0.77
CA ILE A 26 74.57 -40.61 -1.41
C ILE A 26 73.48 -40.17 -2.39
N LEU A 27 73.01 -41.08 -3.25
CA LEU A 27 71.91 -40.82 -4.18
C LEU A 27 70.61 -40.48 -3.44
N ALA A 28 70.29 -41.21 -2.38
CA ALA A 28 69.11 -40.95 -1.55
C ALA A 28 69.18 -39.56 -0.89
N THR A 29 70.36 -39.16 -0.41
CA THR A 29 70.57 -37.84 0.22
C THR A 29 70.28 -36.67 -0.72
N VAL A 30 70.55 -36.82 -2.03
CA VAL A 30 70.26 -35.79 -3.04
C VAL A 30 68.85 -35.93 -3.62
N ALA A 31 68.38 -37.16 -3.86
CA ALA A 31 67.11 -37.43 -4.50
C ALA A 31 65.91 -37.17 -3.58
N ILE A 32 66.01 -37.49 -2.29
CA ILE A 32 64.90 -37.35 -1.35
C ILE A 32 64.42 -35.88 -1.24
N PRO A 33 65.30 -34.88 -1.00
CA PRO A 33 64.88 -33.48 -0.96
C PRO A 33 64.28 -32.98 -2.29
N ALA A 34 64.83 -33.42 -3.42
CA ALA A 34 64.32 -33.05 -4.74
C ALA A 34 62.91 -33.60 -4.99
N VAL A 35 62.66 -34.86 -4.63
CA VAL A 35 61.34 -35.50 -4.72
C VAL A 35 60.34 -34.81 -3.80
N PHE A 36 60.74 -34.45 -2.57
CA PHE A 36 59.88 -33.69 -1.66
C PHE A 36 59.47 -32.33 -2.25
N SER A 37 60.41 -31.57 -2.80
CA SER A 37 60.12 -30.28 -3.44
C SER A 37 59.18 -30.42 -4.65
N VAL A 38 59.42 -31.40 -5.53
CA VAL A 38 58.55 -31.67 -6.68
C VAL A 38 57.16 -32.10 -6.22
N SER A 39 57.06 -32.95 -5.20
CA SER A 39 55.78 -33.43 -4.67
C SER A 39 54.94 -32.30 -4.07
N GLN A 40 55.56 -31.34 -3.36
CA GLN A 40 54.88 -30.16 -2.83
C GLN A 40 54.42 -29.23 -3.96
N ASN A 41 55.24 -29.02 -4.98
CA ASN A 41 54.85 -28.20 -6.13
C ASN A 41 53.69 -28.83 -6.91
N MET A 42 53.69 -30.16 -7.08
CA MET A 42 52.59 -30.89 -7.72
C MET A 42 51.31 -30.84 -6.89
N LEU A 43 51.39 -31.04 -5.57
CA LEU A 43 50.24 -30.90 -4.67
C LEU A 43 49.69 -29.46 -4.72
N LEU A 44 50.56 -28.45 -4.64
CA LEU A 44 50.11 -27.05 -4.70
C LEU A 44 49.42 -26.74 -6.03
N ALA A 45 49.94 -27.26 -7.14
CA ALA A 45 49.31 -27.10 -8.45
C ALA A 45 47.93 -27.77 -8.51
N GLU A 46 47.79 -28.97 -7.93
CA GLU A 46 46.50 -29.67 -7.81
C GLU A 46 45.50 -28.86 -6.96
N LEU A 47 45.92 -28.37 -5.79
CA LEU A 47 45.09 -27.56 -4.91
C LEU A 47 44.70 -26.21 -5.54
N ASN A 48 45.61 -25.57 -6.30
CA ASN A 48 45.30 -24.36 -7.07
C ASN A 48 44.33 -24.65 -8.24
N SER A 49 44.41 -25.84 -8.84
CA SER A 49 43.45 -26.27 -9.86
C SER A 49 42.06 -26.49 -9.26
N ALA A 50 41.99 -27.10 -8.07
CA ALA A 50 40.75 -27.30 -7.33
C ALA A 50 40.10 -25.96 -6.92
N SER A 51 40.89 -25.00 -6.42
CA SER A 51 40.38 -23.66 -6.11
C SER A 51 39.90 -22.91 -7.36
N SER A 52 40.57 -23.07 -8.51
CA SER A 52 40.10 -22.50 -9.78
C SER A 52 38.79 -23.12 -10.25
N ALA A 53 38.61 -24.43 -10.11
CA ALA A 53 37.35 -25.11 -10.43
C ALA A 53 36.19 -24.62 -9.54
N LEU A 54 36.45 -24.48 -8.23
CA LEU A 54 35.49 -23.91 -7.28
C LEU A 54 35.13 -22.45 -7.64
N ALA A 55 36.11 -21.64 -8.03
CA ALA A 55 35.86 -20.25 -8.43
C ALA A 55 34.93 -20.16 -9.66
N GLN A 56 35.15 -21.01 -10.66
CA GLN A 56 34.30 -21.08 -11.86
C GLN A 56 32.89 -21.58 -11.54
N ALA A 57 32.78 -22.65 -10.75
CA ALA A 57 31.49 -23.18 -10.31
C ALA A 57 30.68 -22.14 -9.52
N ALA A 58 31.33 -21.47 -8.55
CA ALA A 58 30.73 -20.38 -7.79
C ALA A 58 30.29 -19.24 -8.70
N GLN A 59 31.15 -18.76 -9.61
CA GLN A 59 30.79 -17.64 -10.49
C GLN A 59 29.60 -17.97 -11.37
N ASN A 60 29.54 -19.18 -11.97
CA ASN A 60 28.42 -19.59 -12.81
C ASN A 60 27.09 -19.56 -12.05
N GLN A 61 27.10 -20.09 -10.82
CA GLN A 61 25.90 -20.17 -10.00
C GLN A 61 25.51 -18.81 -9.40
N MET A 62 26.46 -18.02 -8.92
CA MET A 62 26.23 -16.64 -8.47
C MET A 62 25.67 -15.76 -9.58
N THR A 63 26.16 -15.92 -10.81
CA THR A 63 25.62 -15.22 -11.99
C THR A 63 24.18 -15.65 -12.26
N THR A 64 23.88 -16.95 -12.14
CA THR A 64 22.51 -17.47 -12.30
C THR A 64 21.57 -16.89 -11.24
N LEU A 65 21.98 -16.87 -9.96
CA LEU A 65 21.21 -16.29 -8.85
C LEU A 65 21.02 -14.78 -9.00
N LYS A 66 22.03 -14.08 -9.55
CA LYS A 66 21.93 -12.64 -9.87
C LYS A 66 20.90 -12.39 -10.95
N VAL A 67 20.99 -13.10 -12.08
CA VAL A 67 20.06 -12.95 -13.22
C VAL A 67 18.63 -13.32 -12.82
N SER A 68 18.46 -14.28 -11.89
CA SER A 68 17.15 -14.64 -11.36
C SER A 68 16.65 -13.69 -10.26
N GLY A 69 17.43 -12.69 -9.84
CA GLY A 69 17.10 -11.77 -8.75
C GLY A 69 17.04 -12.39 -7.34
N LEU A 70 17.54 -13.63 -7.17
CA LEU A 70 17.50 -14.39 -5.91
C LEU A 70 18.77 -14.21 -5.07
N TRP A 71 19.79 -13.55 -5.62
CA TRP A 71 21.07 -13.39 -4.96
C TRP A 71 20.97 -12.61 -3.64
N VAL A 72 20.13 -11.58 -3.57
CA VAL A 72 19.98 -10.80 -2.32
C VAL A 72 19.32 -11.64 -1.22
N ASP A 73 18.32 -12.46 -1.55
CA ASP A 73 17.69 -13.38 -0.59
C ASP A 73 18.67 -14.44 -0.07
N VAL A 74 19.64 -14.85 -0.91
CA VAL A 74 20.74 -15.73 -0.50
C VAL A 74 21.65 -15.03 0.51
N LEU A 75 21.91 -13.74 0.33
CA LEU A 75 22.74 -12.94 1.24
C LEU A 75 22.08 -12.68 2.60
N GLU A 76 20.76 -12.46 2.62
CA GLU A 76 20.03 -12.30 3.89
C GLU A 76 20.09 -13.55 4.75
N LYS A 77 20.10 -14.74 4.13
CA LYS A 77 20.24 -16.03 4.81
C LYS A 77 21.63 -16.25 5.41
N THR A 78 22.66 -15.54 4.95
CA THR A 78 24.03 -15.67 5.46
C THR A 78 24.35 -14.82 6.69
N GLY A 79 23.56 -13.77 6.96
CA GLY A 79 23.89 -12.77 7.97
C GLY A 79 25.04 -11.82 7.54
N THR A 80 25.23 -10.74 8.29
CA THR A 80 26.06 -9.57 7.91
C THR A 80 27.55 -9.64 8.29
N ASP A 81 28.03 -10.71 8.94
CA ASP A 81 29.32 -10.69 9.65
C ASP A 81 30.54 -11.22 8.87
N ASN A 82 30.40 -11.59 7.59
CA ASN A 82 31.48 -12.19 6.80
C ASN A 82 32.23 -11.20 5.90
N THR A 83 32.67 -10.05 6.42
CA THR A 83 33.53 -9.14 5.65
C THR A 83 34.91 -9.75 5.43
N ALA A 84 35.51 -9.55 4.25
CA ALA A 84 36.83 -10.10 3.96
C ALA A 84 37.90 -9.46 4.87
N LYS A 85 38.72 -10.30 5.49
CA LYS A 85 39.71 -9.87 6.49
C LYS A 85 40.90 -9.16 5.87
N GLU A 86 41.39 -9.70 4.76
CA GLU A 86 42.49 -9.16 3.96
C GLU A 86 42.02 -9.09 2.51
N LEU A 87 42.10 -7.94 1.86
CA LEU A 87 41.49 -7.76 0.55
C LEU A 87 42.28 -8.52 -0.54
N PRO A 88 41.60 -9.14 -1.51
CA PRO A 88 42.25 -9.60 -2.74
C PRO A 88 43.05 -8.47 -3.40
N ARG A 89 44.17 -8.81 -4.06
CA ARG A 89 44.87 -7.84 -4.92
C ARG A 89 43.91 -7.35 -6.02
N ASP A 90 43.99 -6.08 -6.39
CA ASP A 90 43.14 -5.42 -7.40
C ASP A 90 41.66 -5.26 -7.03
N THR A 91 41.33 -5.31 -5.73
CA THR A 91 39.97 -5.01 -5.24
C THR A 91 39.59 -3.56 -5.55
N LYS A 92 38.47 -3.36 -6.25
CA LYS A 92 37.96 -2.02 -6.61
C LYS A 92 37.11 -1.37 -5.53
N ASN A 93 36.38 -2.18 -4.76
CA ASN A 93 35.50 -1.71 -3.68
C ASN A 93 35.72 -2.54 -2.41
N PRO A 94 36.68 -2.14 -1.54
CA PRO A 94 37.04 -2.85 -0.31
C PRO A 94 35.87 -3.24 0.59
N ASP A 95 34.93 -2.32 0.79
CA ASP A 95 33.83 -2.47 1.75
C ASP A 95 32.73 -3.42 1.25
N ASP A 96 32.84 -3.89 0.00
CA ASP A 96 31.88 -4.79 -0.65
C ASP A 96 32.34 -6.26 -0.68
N ILE A 97 33.59 -6.54 -0.27
CA ILE A 97 34.13 -7.90 -0.36
C ILE A 97 33.77 -8.70 0.89
N HIS A 98 33.11 -9.83 0.66
CA HIS A 98 32.64 -10.75 1.67
C HIS A 98 33.17 -12.16 1.39
N PHE A 99 33.02 -13.07 2.34
CA PHE A 99 33.41 -14.46 2.15
C PHE A 99 32.31 -15.47 2.51
N LEU A 100 32.37 -16.64 1.89
CA LEU A 100 31.58 -17.83 2.26
C LEU A 100 32.52 -18.95 2.68
N THR A 101 32.20 -19.62 3.78
CA THR A 101 32.80 -20.92 4.13
C THR A 101 32.24 -22.03 3.25
N ALA A 102 32.92 -23.18 3.23
CA ALA A 102 32.45 -24.34 2.48
C ALA A 102 31.02 -24.75 2.85
N ASP A 103 30.69 -24.77 4.14
CA ASP A 103 29.35 -25.13 4.61
C ASP A 103 28.29 -24.12 4.20
N GLN A 104 28.61 -22.82 4.25
CA GLN A 104 27.70 -21.76 3.77
C GLN A 104 27.49 -21.89 2.26
N ALA A 105 28.56 -22.04 1.49
CA ALA A 105 28.48 -22.16 0.04
C ALA A 105 27.66 -23.39 -0.41
N ARG A 106 27.75 -24.52 0.33
CA ARG A 106 26.92 -25.71 0.08
C ARG A 106 25.47 -25.51 0.50
N ALA A 107 25.23 -24.94 1.69
CA ALA A 107 23.89 -24.71 2.23
C ALA A 107 23.07 -23.77 1.35
N LEU A 108 23.72 -22.78 0.75
CA LEU A 108 23.12 -21.81 -0.16
C LEU A 108 23.10 -22.28 -1.62
N ASN A 109 23.62 -23.47 -1.89
CA ASN A 109 23.77 -24.01 -3.24
C ASN A 109 24.53 -23.07 -4.20
N VAL A 110 25.56 -22.37 -3.69
CA VAL A 110 26.51 -21.54 -4.46
C VAL A 110 27.53 -22.41 -5.19
N ILE A 111 27.86 -23.57 -4.62
CA ILE A 111 28.54 -24.65 -5.33
C ILE A 111 27.53 -25.79 -5.47
N PRO A 112 26.88 -25.97 -6.63
CA PRO A 112 25.96 -27.09 -6.83
C PRO A 112 26.69 -28.43 -6.78
N ARG A 113 26.03 -29.48 -6.29
CA ARG A 113 26.56 -30.85 -6.40
C ARG A 113 26.84 -31.18 -7.87
N LEU A 114 27.92 -31.92 -8.13
CA LEU A 114 28.39 -32.30 -9.47
C LEU A 114 28.98 -31.15 -10.32
N SER A 115 29.03 -29.91 -9.82
CA SER A 115 29.71 -28.81 -10.52
C SER A 115 31.24 -28.88 -10.44
N VAL A 116 31.76 -29.61 -9.44
CA VAL A 116 33.17 -29.92 -9.22
C VAL A 116 33.30 -31.38 -8.81
N ASP A 117 34.52 -31.90 -8.79
CA ASP A 117 34.83 -33.24 -8.28
C ASP A 117 34.34 -33.41 -6.83
N ASP A 118 33.88 -34.61 -6.46
CA ASP A 118 33.29 -34.88 -5.14
C ASP A 118 34.29 -34.68 -3.99
N ALA A 119 35.58 -34.98 -4.21
CA ALA A 119 36.63 -34.71 -3.22
C ALA A 119 36.89 -33.21 -3.04
N VAL A 120 36.77 -32.43 -4.13
CA VAL A 120 36.85 -30.96 -4.09
C VAL A 120 35.61 -30.37 -3.42
N TYR A 121 34.43 -30.90 -3.75
CA TYR A 121 33.16 -30.50 -3.15
C TYR A 121 33.14 -30.73 -1.64
N GLN A 122 33.74 -31.82 -1.14
CA GLN A 122 33.80 -32.18 0.28
C GLN A 122 34.97 -31.55 1.05
N GLY A 123 35.96 -30.97 0.37
CA GLY A 123 37.10 -30.30 1.01
C GLY A 123 36.72 -28.99 1.72
N ASP A 124 37.69 -28.35 2.38
CA ASP A 124 37.48 -27.05 3.02
C ASP A 124 37.89 -25.92 2.07
N TYR A 125 37.07 -24.87 2.02
CA TYR A 125 37.32 -23.72 1.17
C TYR A 125 36.67 -22.44 1.66
N ILE A 126 37.27 -21.32 1.27
CA ILE A 126 36.74 -19.97 1.45
C ILE A 126 36.60 -19.32 0.08
N ILE A 127 35.42 -18.79 -0.24
CA ILE A 127 35.16 -18.05 -1.47
C ILE A 127 35.01 -16.57 -1.13
N GLU A 128 35.86 -15.72 -1.68
CA GLU A 128 35.75 -14.26 -1.56
C GLU A 128 35.01 -13.68 -2.77
N TYR A 129 34.01 -12.84 -2.50
CA TYR A 129 33.11 -12.32 -3.53
C TYR A 129 32.60 -10.91 -3.20
N SER A 130 32.12 -10.19 -4.22
CA SER A 130 31.44 -8.90 -4.07
C SER A 130 29.94 -9.12 -3.82
N ARG A 131 29.43 -8.56 -2.72
CA ARG A 131 28.00 -8.63 -2.38
C ARG A 131 27.16 -7.88 -3.41
N ALA A 132 27.63 -6.73 -3.89
CA ALA A 132 26.91 -5.90 -4.87
C ALA A 132 26.79 -6.55 -6.25
N THR A 133 27.83 -7.23 -6.73
CA THR A 133 27.92 -7.68 -8.14
C THR A 133 27.86 -9.19 -8.33
N ALA A 134 27.88 -9.97 -7.24
CA ALA A 134 27.99 -11.42 -7.25
C ALA A 134 29.24 -11.92 -8.01
N THR A 135 30.33 -11.15 -7.93
CA THR A 135 31.62 -11.46 -8.58
C THR A 135 32.56 -12.14 -7.60
N VAL A 136 33.08 -13.31 -7.97
CA VAL A 136 34.13 -14.02 -7.24
C VAL A 136 35.48 -13.36 -7.52
N TYR A 137 36.24 -13.09 -6.46
CA TYR A 137 37.58 -12.50 -6.54
C TYR A 137 38.67 -13.53 -6.28
N SER A 138 38.47 -14.40 -5.29
CA SER A 138 39.46 -15.41 -4.94
C SER A 138 38.84 -16.61 -4.21
N VAL A 139 39.56 -17.74 -4.24
CA VAL A 139 39.18 -18.96 -3.52
C VAL A 139 40.40 -19.58 -2.86
N PHE A 140 40.28 -19.89 -1.57
CA PHE A 140 41.21 -20.72 -0.82
C PHE A 140 40.66 -22.14 -0.72
N TYR A 141 41.50 -23.15 -0.88
CA TYR A 141 41.10 -24.56 -0.81
C TYR A 141 42.15 -25.41 -0.08
N ALA A 142 41.68 -26.35 0.73
CA ALA A 142 42.51 -27.37 1.35
C ALA A 142 41.72 -28.67 1.54
N ASP A 143 42.38 -29.80 1.30
CA ASP A 143 41.83 -31.14 1.54
C ASP A 143 42.53 -31.87 2.70
N GLY A 144 43.35 -31.15 3.46
CA GLY A 144 44.09 -31.67 4.61
C GLY A 144 45.39 -32.38 4.27
N ARG A 145 45.76 -32.48 2.98
CA ARG A 145 47.06 -33.08 2.58
C ARG A 145 48.23 -32.15 2.92
N THR A 146 49.25 -32.76 3.52
CA THR A 146 50.51 -32.12 3.90
C THR A 146 51.64 -32.45 2.91
N SER A 147 51.44 -33.51 2.11
CA SER A 147 52.30 -33.94 1.01
C SER A 147 51.49 -34.73 -0.03
N LEU A 148 52.05 -34.89 -1.24
CA LEU A 148 51.37 -35.60 -2.35
C LEU A 148 50.92 -37.02 -1.99
N PHE A 149 51.61 -37.68 -1.05
CA PHE A 149 51.35 -39.06 -0.66
C PHE A 149 50.52 -39.20 0.62
N SER A 150 50.16 -38.08 1.25
CA SER A 150 49.26 -38.07 2.40
C SER A 150 47.80 -38.22 1.95
N SER A 151 46.97 -38.83 2.78
CA SER A 151 45.54 -38.98 2.49
C SER A 151 44.79 -37.68 2.79
N ALA A 152 43.86 -37.31 1.90
CA ALA A 152 42.92 -36.22 2.16
C ALA A 152 41.99 -36.57 3.34
N SER A 153 41.56 -35.54 4.07
CA SER A 153 40.60 -35.64 5.16
C SER A 153 39.38 -34.77 4.86
N ALA A 154 38.21 -35.40 4.72
CA ALA A 154 36.93 -34.71 4.50
C ALA A 154 36.47 -33.86 5.71
N ALA A 155 37.12 -34.01 6.87
CA ALA A 155 36.84 -33.23 8.08
C ALA A 155 37.85 -32.09 8.31
N THR A 156 38.66 -31.75 7.30
CA THR A 156 39.63 -30.65 7.41
C THR A 156 38.93 -29.30 7.57
N THR A 157 39.55 -28.40 8.34
CA THR A 157 39.18 -26.99 8.47
C THR A 157 40.38 -26.08 8.15
N ALA A 158 41.34 -26.60 7.40
CA ALA A 158 42.63 -25.96 7.15
C ALA A 158 42.53 -24.64 6.38
N ALA A 159 41.65 -24.56 5.36
CA ALA A 159 41.48 -23.33 4.58
C ALA A 159 40.80 -22.24 5.42
N SER A 160 39.76 -22.60 6.16
CA SER A 160 39.04 -21.71 7.07
C SER A 160 39.94 -21.21 8.20
N SER A 161 40.73 -22.10 8.81
CA SER A 161 41.68 -21.74 9.88
C SER A 161 42.81 -20.84 9.36
N TYR A 162 43.34 -21.16 8.17
CA TYR A 162 44.33 -20.33 7.50
C TYR A 162 43.80 -18.93 7.23
N TYR A 163 42.55 -18.84 6.72
CA TYR A 163 41.88 -17.59 6.40
C TYR A 163 41.68 -16.70 7.64
N GLN A 164 41.24 -17.27 8.76
CA GLN A 164 41.09 -16.54 10.03
C GLN A 164 42.42 -16.01 10.57
N GLY A 165 43.52 -16.72 10.33
CA GLY A 165 44.89 -16.32 10.72
C GLY A 165 45.61 -15.41 9.71
N MET A 166 44.97 -15.00 8.61
CA MET A 166 45.67 -14.31 7.51
C MET A 166 46.35 -13.01 7.93
N SER A 167 47.45 -12.76 7.25
CA SER A 167 48.22 -11.51 7.18
C SER A 167 48.40 -11.10 5.72
N SER A 168 48.98 -9.92 5.48
CA SER A 168 49.22 -9.39 4.13
C SER A 168 50.05 -10.29 3.20
N TYR A 169 50.83 -11.25 3.74
CA TYR A 169 51.65 -12.20 2.97
C TYR A 169 50.96 -13.56 2.73
N SER A 170 49.79 -13.81 3.31
CA SER A 170 49.12 -15.12 3.27
C SER A 170 48.61 -15.53 1.86
N ARG A 171 48.71 -14.66 0.86
CA ARG A 171 48.39 -14.99 -0.54
C ARG A 171 49.63 -15.43 -1.32
N ASP A 172 50.83 -15.18 -0.79
CA ASP A 172 52.09 -15.52 -1.45
C ASP A 172 52.28 -17.03 -1.55
N GLU A 173 52.68 -17.49 -2.73
CA GLU A 173 52.83 -18.92 -3.02
C GLU A 173 53.79 -19.62 -2.05
N VAL A 174 54.88 -18.95 -1.67
CA VAL A 174 55.87 -19.47 -0.72
C VAL A 174 55.25 -19.72 0.65
N VAL A 175 54.43 -18.79 1.15
CA VAL A 175 53.79 -18.91 2.47
C VAL A 175 52.75 -20.03 2.46
N ARG A 176 51.96 -20.15 1.40
CA ARG A 176 50.97 -21.22 1.25
C ARG A 176 51.60 -22.60 1.07
N ARG A 177 52.74 -22.68 0.38
CA ARG A 177 53.50 -23.92 0.20
C ARG A 177 54.15 -24.40 1.50
N SER A 178 54.58 -23.46 2.34
CA SER A 178 55.15 -23.75 3.66
C SER A 178 54.12 -23.95 4.76
N ASN A 179 52.83 -23.75 4.47
CA ASN A 179 51.75 -24.03 5.42
C ASN A 179 51.48 -25.53 5.53
N ASP A 180 51.09 -25.97 6.72
CA ASP A 180 50.75 -27.37 6.99
C ASP A 180 49.34 -27.45 7.61
N PRO A 181 48.33 -28.00 6.91
CA PRO A 181 48.32 -28.50 5.51
C PRO A 181 48.51 -27.41 4.44
N MET A 182 48.92 -27.80 3.22
CA MET A 182 49.16 -26.85 2.12
C MET A 182 47.86 -26.18 1.65
N ILE A 183 47.94 -24.91 1.22
CA ILE A 183 46.77 -24.11 0.82
C ILE A 183 46.77 -23.81 -0.68
N GLY A 184 45.77 -24.34 -1.39
CA GLY A 184 45.43 -23.94 -2.75
C GLY A 184 44.85 -22.53 -2.79
N TYR A 185 45.20 -21.77 -3.81
CA TYR A 185 44.71 -20.41 -3.99
C TYR A 185 44.51 -20.09 -5.47
N HIS A 186 43.32 -19.59 -5.79
CA HIS A 186 43.02 -19.02 -7.08
C HIS A 186 42.61 -17.56 -6.90
N GLN A 187 43.19 -16.68 -7.71
CA GLN A 187 42.82 -15.27 -7.75
C GLN A 187 42.55 -14.85 -9.18
N GLY A 188 41.50 -14.05 -9.33
CA GLY A 188 41.09 -13.49 -10.60
C GLY A 188 39.60 -13.67 -10.82
N THR A 189 39.04 -12.76 -11.60
CA THR A 189 37.64 -12.75 -11.96
C THR A 189 37.35 -13.90 -12.94
N PRO A 190 36.55 -14.92 -12.58
CA PRO A 190 36.23 -16.01 -13.47
C PRO A 190 35.37 -15.56 -14.65
N SER A 191 35.34 -16.36 -15.72
CA SER A 191 34.47 -16.10 -16.87
C SER A 191 33.00 -16.05 -16.45
N GLY A 192 32.25 -15.08 -16.96
CA GLY A 192 30.82 -14.88 -16.65
C GLY A 192 30.54 -13.84 -15.56
N ALA A 193 31.56 -13.36 -14.85
CA ALA A 193 31.40 -12.23 -13.93
C ALA A 193 31.10 -10.93 -14.69
N THR A 194 30.19 -10.12 -14.14
CA THR A 194 29.87 -8.80 -14.68
C THR A 194 29.93 -7.77 -13.56
N ASN A 195 30.29 -6.53 -13.91
CA ASN A 195 30.31 -5.42 -12.95
C ASN A 195 28.92 -4.84 -12.68
N THR A 196 27.85 -5.51 -13.14
CA THR A 196 26.47 -5.07 -12.91
C THR A 196 26.04 -5.42 -11.49
N VAL A 197 25.41 -4.45 -10.81
CA VAL A 197 24.91 -4.62 -9.46
C VAL A 197 23.61 -5.41 -9.43
N VAL A 198 23.31 -6.01 -8.27
CA VAL A 198 22.13 -6.86 -8.06
C VAL A 198 20.97 -6.06 -7.50
N LEU A 199 19.77 -6.29 -8.04
CA LEU A 199 18.50 -5.81 -7.50
C LEU A 199 17.63 -7.02 -7.09
N LYS A 200 16.82 -6.86 -6.04
CA LYS A 200 15.73 -7.79 -5.71
C LYS A 200 14.61 -7.68 -6.74
N ASN A 201 13.98 -8.81 -7.05
CA ASN A 201 12.82 -8.83 -7.94
C ASN A 201 11.62 -8.08 -7.35
N PRO A 202 10.81 -7.42 -8.19
CA PRO A 202 9.53 -6.88 -7.74
C PRO A 202 8.58 -8.03 -7.34
N VAL A 203 7.63 -7.73 -6.46
CA VAL A 203 6.53 -8.65 -6.11
C VAL A 203 5.23 -8.04 -6.60
N ILE A 204 4.44 -8.82 -7.35
CA ILE A 204 3.14 -8.39 -7.86
C ILE A 204 2.07 -9.20 -7.13
N PHE A 205 1.07 -8.52 -6.56
CA PHE A 205 -0.03 -9.15 -5.85
C PHE A 205 -1.31 -8.31 -5.97
N VAL A 206 -2.43 -8.86 -5.50
CA VAL A 206 -3.71 -8.15 -5.41
C VAL A 206 -4.02 -7.96 -3.94
N ASP A 207 -4.42 -6.76 -3.56
CA ASP A 207 -4.97 -6.52 -2.23
C ASP A 207 -6.30 -7.26 -2.07
N GLU A 208 -6.38 -8.18 -1.12
CA GLU A 208 -7.59 -8.96 -0.85
C GLU A 208 -8.74 -8.10 -0.28
N GLU A 209 -8.42 -6.95 0.32
CA GLU A 209 -9.41 -6.05 0.91
C GLU A 209 -10.05 -5.14 -0.14
N THR A 210 -9.24 -4.57 -1.04
CA THR A 210 -9.67 -3.58 -2.03
C THR A 210 -9.77 -4.10 -3.47
N GLY A 211 -9.18 -5.26 -3.78
CA GLY A 211 -9.09 -5.81 -5.14
C GLY A 211 -8.11 -5.06 -6.06
N THR A 212 -7.33 -4.13 -5.50
CA THR A 212 -6.40 -3.28 -6.27
C THR A 212 -5.11 -4.01 -6.60
N LEU A 213 -4.51 -3.63 -7.74
CA LEU A 213 -3.21 -4.17 -8.16
C LEU A 213 -2.10 -3.54 -7.32
N CYS A 214 -1.31 -4.37 -6.66
CA CYS A 214 -0.17 -3.95 -5.85
C CYS A 214 1.15 -4.43 -6.46
N ILE A 215 2.14 -3.54 -6.52
CA ILE A 215 3.50 -3.87 -6.98
C ILE A 215 4.51 -3.36 -5.97
N GLN A 216 5.26 -4.28 -5.38
CA GLN A 216 6.32 -3.99 -4.43
C GLN A 216 7.67 -3.88 -5.12
N ASN A 217 8.41 -2.82 -4.81
CA ASN A 217 9.84 -2.70 -5.05
C ASN A 217 10.60 -2.89 -3.73
N PRO A 218 11.02 -4.11 -3.39
CA PRO A 218 11.65 -4.41 -2.10
C PRO A 218 13.01 -3.72 -1.91
N ASN A 219 13.61 -3.18 -2.98
CA ASN A 219 14.87 -2.44 -2.89
C ASN A 219 14.69 -1.05 -2.21
N LEU A 220 13.45 -0.54 -2.10
CA LEU A 220 13.15 0.74 -1.44
C LEU A 220 13.14 0.63 0.10
N GLY A 221 12.86 -0.57 0.62
CA GLY A 221 12.79 -0.87 2.05
C GLY A 221 14.03 -1.57 2.62
N ASP A 222 15.02 -1.90 1.77
CA ASP A 222 16.17 -2.72 2.16
C ASP A 222 17.07 -2.02 3.20
N PRO A 223 17.22 -2.58 4.42
CA PRO A 223 18.02 -1.99 5.49
C PRO A 223 19.54 -2.06 5.27
N ASP A 224 20.03 -2.77 4.25
CA ASP A 224 21.48 -2.93 3.94
C ASP A 224 22.07 -1.81 3.06
N LYS A 225 21.40 -0.64 3.00
CA LYS A 225 21.92 0.69 2.65
C LYS A 225 22.89 0.76 1.47
N ARG A 226 22.35 0.57 0.26
CA ARG A 226 22.97 1.10 -0.96
C ARG A 226 22.11 2.23 -1.50
N ASP A 227 22.65 3.44 -1.54
CA ASP A 227 21.91 4.63 -2.02
C ASP A 227 21.31 4.42 -3.42
N TRP A 228 21.99 3.66 -4.29
CA TRP A 228 21.49 3.35 -5.63
C TRP A 228 20.33 2.34 -5.66
N ALA A 229 20.22 1.45 -4.67
CA ALA A 229 19.14 0.47 -4.58
C ALA A 229 17.86 1.13 -4.03
N VAL A 230 18.01 1.99 -3.01
CA VAL A 230 16.92 2.79 -2.45
C VAL A 230 16.42 3.84 -3.44
N GLY A 231 17.29 4.32 -4.34
CA GLY A 231 16.93 5.19 -5.45
C GLY A 231 16.42 4.46 -6.71
N SER A 232 16.20 3.14 -6.66
CA SER A 232 15.74 2.37 -7.82
C SER A 232 14.35 2.79 -8.28
N LEU A 233 14.11 2.61 -9.58
CA LEU A 233 12.87 2.97 -10.25
C LEU A 233 12.17 1.70 -10.74
N LEU A 234 10.89 1.60 -10.42
CA LEU A 234 9.99 0.55 -10.85
C LEU A 234 9.23 1.03 -12.09
N ARG A 235 9.14 0.14 -13.08
CA ARG A 235 8.27 0.25 -14.25
C ARG A 235 7.35 -0.96 -14.29
N ALA A 236 6.06 -0.75 -14.44
CA ALA A 236 5.07 -1.77 -14.71
C ALA A 236 4.57 -1.64 -16.15
N THR A 237 4.47 -2.75 -16.87
CA THR A 237 3.86 -2.82 -18.19
C THR A 237 2.71 -3.80 -18.13
N LEU A 238 1.50 -3.29 -18.36
CA LEU A 238 0.26 -4.02 -18.38
C LEU A 238 -0.08 -4.36 -19.83
N THR A 239 -0.33 -5.62 -20.13
CA THR A 239 -0.56 -6.12 -21.50
C THR A 239 -1.81 -6.96 -21.56
N VAL A 240 -2.69 -6.62 -22.50
CA VAL A 240 -3.87 -7.42 -22.86
C VAL A 240 -3.60 -8.13 -24.18
N THR A 241 -3.95 -9.42 -24.25
CA THR A 241 -3.81 -10.23 -25.46
C THR A 241 -5.16 -10.40 -26.11
N ILE A 242 -5.33 -9.84 -27.30
CA ILE A 242 -6.57 -9.85 -28.06
C ILE A 242 -6.53 -11.04 -29.04
N PRO A 243 -7.33 -12.10 -28.82
CA PRO A 243 -7.42 -13.20 -29.77
C PRO A 243 -8.06 -12.73 -31.08
N GLN A 244 -7.54 -13.22 -32.21
CA GLN A 244 -8.04 -12.91 -33.55
C GLN A 244 -8.61 -14.19 -34.18
N GLU A 245 -9.81 -14.09 -34.76
CA GLU A 245 -10.56 -15.25 -35.28
C GLU A 245 -9.84 -15.94 -36.45
N ASN A 246 -9.01 -15.20 -37.21
CA ASN A 246 -8.21 -15.71 -38.32
C ASN A 246 -6.83 -15.01 -38.43
N GLY A 247 -6.03 -15.03 -37.36
CA GLY A 247 -4.68 -14.44 -37.37
C GLY A 247 -3.93 -14.62 -36.04
N PRO A 248 -2.66 -14.17 -35.96
CA PRO A 248 -1.94 -14.13 -34.68
C PRO A 248 -2.63 -13.14 -33.73
N ALA A 249 -2.67 -13.50 -32.45
CA ALA A 249 -3.19 -12.62 -31.40
C ALA A 249 -2.44 -11.28 -31.42
N THR A 250 -3.17 -10.18 -31.20
CA THR A 250 -2.60 -8.83 -31.13
C THR A 250 -2.45 -8.46 -29.66
N THR A 251 -1.35 -7.80 -29.29
CA THR A 251 -1.13 -7.34 -27.91
C THR A 251 -1.25 -5.83 -27.83
N VAL A 252 -1.96 -5.35 -26.82
CA VAL A 252 -2.04 -3.94 -26.47
C VAL A 252 -1.39 -3.75 -25.11
N SER A 253 -0.46 -2.79 -25.01
CA SER A 253 0.34 -2.58 -23.80
C SER A 253 0.30 -1.14 -23.33
N PHE A 254 0.17 -0.99 -22.02
CA PHE A 254 0.18 0.25 -21.27
C PHE A 254 1.27 0.19 -20.20
N SER A 255 1.98 1.28 -19.97
CA SER A 255 3.11 1.31 -19.05
C SER A 255 2.97 2.44 -18.02
N ILE A 256 3.39 2.13 -16.79
CA ILE A 256 3.55 3.04 -15.67
C ILE A 256 5.04 2.99 -15.30
N GLY A 257 5.76 4.09 -15.46
CA GLY A 257 7.21 4.16 -15.25
C GLY A 257 7.60 5.13 -14.13
N ASP A 258 8.85 5.05 -13.73
CA ASP A 258 9.50 6.01 -12.81
C ASP A 258 8.91 6.03 -11.38
N LEU A 259 8.29 4.92 -10.96
CA LEU A 259 7.82 4.74 -9.59
C LEU A 259 9.02 4.52 -8.65
N GLY A 260 9.27 5.42 -7.70
CA GLY A 260 10.42 5.31 -6.81
C GLY A 260 10.27 6.10 -5.52
N LYS A 261 11.15 5.84 -4.54
CA LYS A 261 11.05 6.47 -3.21
C LYS A 261 11.15 8.00 -3.24
N PHE A 262 11.96 8.53 -4.14
CA PHE A 262 12.22 9.97 -4.31
C PHE A 262 11.56 10.56 -5.56
N ALA A 263 10.75 9.77 -6.27
CA ALA A 263 10.10 10.23 -7.49
C ALA A 263 9.00 11.25 -7.14
N GLN A 264 9.10 12.44 -7.73
CA GLN A 264 8.07 13.49 -7.62
C GLN A 264 7.02 13.38 -8.74
N SER A 265 7.26 12.52 -9.73
CA SER A 265 6.39 12.27 -10.86
C SER A 265 6.63 10.86 -11.38
N TYR A 266 5.63 10.29 -12.03
CA TYR A 266 5.72 9.03 -12.76
C TYR A 266 5.21 9.21 -14.19
N SER A 267 5.59 8.31 -15.08
CA SER A 267 5.21 8.34 -16.49
C SER A 267 4.10 7.34 -16.76
N VAL A 268 3.09 7.72 -17.54
CA VAL A 268 1.98 6.85 -17.92
C VAL A 268 1.68 6.96 -19.41
N GLY A 269 1.44 5.83 -20.06
CA GLY A 269 1.04 5.84 -21.46
C GLY A 269 1.25 4.52 -22.19
N PRO A 270 0.92 4.48 -23.49
CA PRO A 270 1.17 3.32 -24.34
C PRO A 270 2.63 2.88 -24.28
N ALA A 271 2.86 1.56 -24.27
CA ALA A 271 4.22 1.05 -24.32
C ALA A 271 4.87 1.41 -25.67
N GLY A 272 6.01 2.12 -25.63
CA GLY A 272 6.77 2.50 -26.82
C GLY A 272 6.31 3.78 -27.53
N ALA A 273 5.35 4.53 -26.97
CA ALA A 273 4.97 5.87 -27.43
C ALA A 273 5.44 6.95 -26.43
N ASP A 274 5.21 8.22 -26.77
CA ASP A 274 5.39 9.33 -25.82
C ASP A 274 4.50 9.09 -24.60
N GLN A 275 5.07 9.22 -23.40
CA GLN A 275 4.35 9.02 -22.14
C GLN A 275 4.03 10.37 -21.50
N VAL A 276 2.91 10.42 -20.80
CA VAL A 276 2.48 11.60 -20.05
C VAL A 276 3.12 11.56 -18.68
N THR A 277 3.74 12.66 -18.27
CA THR A 277 4.25 12.81 -16.91
C THR A 277 3.12 13.22 -15.98
N VAL A 278 2.85 12.38 -14.98
CA VAL A 278 1.93 12.67 -13.89
C VAL A 278 2.74 13.14 -12.69
N VAL A 279 2.47 14.36 -12.23
CA VAL A 279 3.11 14.91 -11.03
C VAL A 279 2.35 14.40 -9.81
N ASN A 280 3.09 13.90 -8.83
CA ASN A 280 2.53 13.36 -7.60
C ASN A 280 2.15 14.53 -6.69
N ASN A 281 0.87 14.91 -6.70
CA ASN A 281 0.31 15.97 -5.87
C ASN A 281 -0.77 15.36 -4.96
N ASP A 282 -0.96 15.89 -3.75
CA ASP A 282 -1.93 15.40 -2.76
C ASP A 282 -3.40 15.32 -3.27
N GLU A 283 -3.72 15.96 -4.41
CA GLU A 283 -5.04 15.91 -5.05
C GLU A 283 -5.20 14.83 -6.16
N ILE A 284 -4.11 14.35 -6.77
CA ILE A 284 -4.17 13.40 -7.90
C ILE A 284 -3.00 12.40 -7.82
N SER A 285 -3.26 11.28 -7.13
CA SER A 285 -2.39 10.10 -7.12
C SER A 285 -3.15 8.89 -7.68
N PHE A 286 -2.68 8.33 -8.80
CA PHE A 286 -3.18 7.07 -9.37
C PHE A 286 -2.39 5.85 -8.92
N SER A 287 -1.23 6.11 -8.30
CA SER A 287 -0.50 5.15 -7.50
C SER A 287 -0.31 5.73 -6.11
N GLU A 288 -0.80 5.04 -5.09
CA GLU A 288 -0.58 5.42 -3.70
C GLU A 288 0.41 4.45 -3.05
N ARG A 289 1.14 4.92 -2.04
CA ARG A 289 1.90 3.98 -1.20
C ARG A 289 0.93 3.21 -0.34
N TYR A 290 1.02 1.89 -0.40
CA TYR A 290 0.09 1.02 0.31
C TYR A 290 0.14 1.27 1.83
N VAL A 291 -1.00 1.68 2.40
CA VAL A 291 -1.14 1.88 3.86
C VAL A 291 -1.24 0.51 4.53
N GLY A 292 -0.11 0.01 5.05
CA GLY A 292 -0.05 -1.27 5.79
C GLY A 292 1.05 -2.24 5.36
N HIS A 293 1.63 -2.06 4.16
CA HIS A 293 2.70 -2.93 3.61
C HIS A 293 4.08 -2.24 3.53
N GLY A 294 4.19 -0.99 3.99
CA GLY A 294 5.46 -0.25 4.03
C GLY A 294 5.65 0.71 2.85
N GLU A 295 6.72 1.52 2.89
CA GLU A 295 7.01 2.55 1.88
C GLU A 295 7.47 2.03 0.51
N ASP A 296 7.53 0.71 0.35
CA ASP A 296 8.12 0.02 -0.79
C ASP A 296 7.08 -0.57 -1.76
N THR A 297 5.80 -0.42 -1.44
CA THR A 297 4.67 -0.98 -2.20
C THR A 297 3.82 0.11 -2.82
N PHE A 298 3.52 -0.04 -4.11
CA PHE A 298 2.66 0.85 -4.88
C PHE A 298 1.32 0.17 -5.16
N THR A 299 0.23 0.78 -4.71
CA THR A 299 -1.14 0.40 -5.03
C THR A 299 -1.58 1.17 -6.26
N ILE A 300 -2.09 0.48 -7.27
CA ILE A 300 -2.53 1.08 -8.54
C ILE A 300 -4.06 0.98 -8.61
N ASP A 301 -4.73 2.14 -8.54
CA ASP A 301 -6.15 2.25 -8.90
C ASP A 301 -6.23 2.29 -10.44
N LEU A 302 -6.35 1.09 -11.03
CA LEU A 302 -6.32 0.92 -12.47
C LEU A 302 -7.51 1.62 -13.14
N GLU A 303 -8.71 1.59 -12.55
CA GLU A 303 -9.91 2.23 -13.11
C GLU A 303 -9.75 3.75 -13.20
N ARG A 304 -9.34 4.38 -12.08
CA ARG A 304 -9.13 5.83 -12.01
C ARG A 304 -8.02 6.26 -12.96
N LEU A 305 -6.93 5.48 -13.02
CA LEU A 305 -5.82 5.71 -13.93
C LEU A 305 -6.26 5.65 -15.39
N LEU A 306 -6.90 4.55 -15.81
CA LEU A 306 -7.35 4.35 -17.18
C LEU A 306 -8.33 5.45 -17.61
N THR A 307 -9.25 5.85 -16.72
CA THR A 307 -10.21 6.93 -16.99
C THR A 307 -9.51 8.28 -17.21
N ALA A 308 -8.58 8.64 -16.31
CA ALA A 308 -7.83 9.89 -16.42
C ALA A 308 -6.96 9.93 -17.69
N VAL A 309 -6.36 8.80 -18.03
CA VAL A 309 -5.50 8.65 -19.22
C VAL A 309 -6.32 8.66 -20.51
N ALA A 310 -7.49 8.03 -20.52
CA ALA A 310 -8.42 8.03 -21.65
C ALA A 310 -8.90 9.45 -22.01
N ALA A 311 -8.96 10.37 -21.03
CA ALA A 311 -9.35 11.76 -21.24
C ALA A 311 -8.28 12.59 -21.97
N ILE A 312 -7.04 12.10 -22.08
CA ILE A 312 -5.91 12.84 -22.66
C ILE A 312 -6.01 12.90 -24.18
N SER A 313 -6.31 11.79 -24.84
CA SER A 313 -6.50 11.73 -26.30
C SER A 313 -7.27 10.48 -26.75
N SER A 314 -7.78 10.52 -27.98
CA SER A 314 -8.48 9.39 -28.60
C SER A 314 -7.61 8.14 -28.75
N ASP A 315 -6.30 8.30 -28.96
CA ASP A 315 -5.37 7.18 -29.16
C ASP A 315 -5.12 6.44 -27.83
N TYR A 316 -5.03 7.20 -26.73
CA TYR A 316 -4.91 6.63 -25.40
C TYR A 316 -6.22 5.95 -25.00
N LYS A 317 -7.36 6.58 -25.28
CA LYS A 317 -8.68 5.95 -25.07
C LYS A 317 -8.80 4.60 -25.78
N ALA A 318 -8.39 4.51 -27.05
CA ALA A 318 -8.45 3.26 -27.80
C ALA A 318 -7.65 2.13 -27.16
N ILE A 319 -6.53 2.46 -26.50
CA ILE A 319 -5.69 1.50 -25.78
C ILE A 319 -6.32 1.13 -24.44
N THR A 320 -6.79 2.10 -23.66
CA THR A 320 -7.41 1.86 -22.36
C THR A 320 -8.73 1.08 -22.48
N ASP A 321 -9.46 1.22 -23.60
CA ASP A 321 -10.69 0.47 -23.88
C ASP A 321 -10.46 -1.06 -23.94
N HIS A 322 -9.21 -1.52 -24.10
CA HIS A 322 -8.87 -2.95 -24.05
C HIS A 322 -8.71 -3.49 -22.63
N PHE A 323 -8.65 -2.64 -21.61
CA PHE A 323 -8.54 -3.02 -20.19
C PHE A 323 -9.92 -3.04 -19.54
N ALA A 324 -10.86 -3.75 -20.18
CA ALA A 324 -12.24 -3.84 -19.73
C ALA A 324 -12.39 -4.69 -18.45
N PRO A 325 -13.50 -4.55 -17.72
CA PRO A 325 -13.81 -5.38 -16.56
C PRO A 325 -13.68 -6.88 -16.81
N SER A 326 -13.19 -7.61 -15.80
CA SER A 326 -12.93 -9.06 -15.86
C SER A 326 -11.89 -9.52 -16.89
N GLU A 327 -11.27 -8.60 -17.63
CA GLU A 327 -10.21 -8.92 -18.59
C GLU A 327 -8.94 -9.39 -17.86
N LEU A 328 -8.27 -10.40 -18.42
CA LEU A 328 -7.02 -10.90 -17.85
C LEU A 328 -5.84 -10.11 -18.42
N VAL A 329 -5.21 -9.32 -17.56
CA VAL A 329 -4.08 -8.46 -17.88
C VAL A 329 -2.79 -9.12 -17.42
N ARG A 330 -1.82 -9.28 -18.33
CA ARG A 330 -0.45 -9.64 -17.96
C ARG A 330 0.27 -8.41 -17.44
N VAL A 331 0.81 -8.48 -16.23
CA VAL A 331 1.60 -7.42 -15.60
C VAL A 331 3.06 -7.83 -15.58
N ASP A 332 3.92 -7.09 -16.29
CA ASP A 332 5.36 -7.23 -16.26
C ASP A 332 5.97 -6.06 -15.48
N ALA A 333 6.56 -6.33 -14.33
CA ALA A 333 7.27 -5.36 -13.51
C ALA A 333 8.78 -5.47 -13.74
N GLU A 334 9.46 -4.33 -13.89
CA GLU A 334 10.89 -4.21 -14.09
C GLU A 334 11.46 -3.12 -13.18
N ILE A 335 12.51 -3.44 -12.42
CA ILE A 335 13.22 -2.49 -11.57
C ILE A 335 14.57 -2.18 -12.21
N THR A 336 14.89 -0.89 -12.27
CA THR A 336 16.15 -0.38 -12.81
C THR A 336 16.82 0.59 -11.84
N THR A 337 18.12 0.83 -12.03
CA THR A 337 18.84 1.87 -11.31
C THR A 337 18.67 3.22 -12.00
N PRO A 338 18.67 4.33 -11.23
CA PRO A 338 18.51 5.66 -11.80
C PRO A 338 19.72 6.06 -12.64
N VAL A 339 19.55 7.07 -13.51
CA VAL A 339 20.62 7.59 -14.35
C VAL A 339 21.80 8.07 -13.49
N GLY A 340 23.01 7.59 -13.79
CA GLY A 340 24.23 7.92 -13.04
C GLY A 340 24.56 6.96 -11.89
N ALA A 341 23.66 6.02 -11.56
CA ALA A 341 23.96 4.92 -10.65
C ALA A 341 24.74 3.79 -11.35
N PRO A 342 25.33 2.84 -10.60
CA PRO A 342 25.93 1.64 -11.18
C PRO A 342 24.92 0.89 -12.07
N ALA A 343 25.40 0.37 -13.20
CA ALA A 343 24.59 -0.46 -14.08
C ALA A 343 24.11 -1.70 -13.30
N ALA A 344 22.83 -2.02 -13.41
CA ALA A 344 22.23 -3.19 -12.78
C ALA A 344 21.67 -4.13 -13.85
N GLU A 345 21.65 -5.44 -13.56
CA GLU A 345 20.75 -6.32 -14.30
C GLU A 345 19.31 -5.97 -13.91
N PRO A 346 18.41 -5.70 -14.87
CA PRO A 346 17.03 -5.38 -14.54
C PRO A 346 16.36 -6.55 -13.83
N ALA A 347 15.80 -6.30 -12.63
CA ALA A 347 15.07 -7.31 -11.88
C ALA A 347 13.61 -7.31 -12.33
N LYS A 348 13.06 -8.51 -12.59
CA LYS A 348 11.77 -8.66 -13.30
C LYS A 348 10.82 -9.60 -12.58
N ALA A 349 9.53 -9.32 -12.69
CA ALA A 349 8.47 -10.24 -12.31
C ALA A 349 7.30 -10.15 -13.29
N THR A 350 6.61 -11.27 -13.48
CA THR A 350 5.41 -11.35 -14.31
C THR A 350 4.29 -12.00 -13.52
N ALA A 351 3.11 -11.39 -13.55
CA ALA A 351 1.89 -11.93 -12.97
C ALA A 351 0.70 -11.69 -13.90
N TYR A 352 -0.42 -12.34 -13.61
CA TYR A 352 -1.69 -12.08 -14.28
C TYR A 352 -2.67 -11.47 -13.28
N TYR A 353 -3.24 -10.34 -13.66
CA TYR A 353 -4.22 -9.58 -12.90
C TYR A 353 -5.54 -9.64 -13.64
N GLN A 354 -6.62 -10.02 -12.97
CA GLN A 354 -7.94 -9.86 -13.54
C GLN A 354 -8.44 -8.47 -13.17
N VAL A 355 -8.76 -7.64 -14.18
CA VAL A 355 -9.38 -6.34 -13.94
C VAL A 355 -10.65 -6.57 -13.12
N PRO A 356 -10.84 -5.90 -11.98
CA PRO A 356 -12.06 -6.01 -11.21
C PRO A 356 -13.27 -5.79 -12.12
N GLY A 357 -14.34 -6.55 -11.88
CA GLY A 357 -15.60 -6.27 -12.54
C GLY A 357 -16.01 -4.83 -12.23
N ASP A 358 -16.43 -4.05 -13.25
CA ASP A 358 -17.18 -2.83 -13.00
C ASP A 358 -18.30 -3.23 -12.04
N SER A 359 -18.36 -2.51 -10.96
CA SER A 359 -19.39 -2.70 -9.97
C SER A 359 -19.70 -1.32 -9.49
N GLY A 360 -20.80 -0.79 -10.04
CA GLY A 360 -21.32 0.53 -9.71
C GLY A 360 -21.08 0.87 -8.25
N ARG A 361 -20.66 2.11 -7.97
CA ARG A 361 -20.33 2.48 -6.60
C ARG A 361 -21.62 2.80 -5.84
N LEU A 362 -21.74 2.29 -4.62
CA LEU A 362 -22.73 2.76 -3.67
C LEU A 362 -22.03 3.62 -2.62
N THR A 363 -22.21 4.93 -2.74
CA THR A 363 -21.65 5.92 -1.83
C THR A 363 -22.70 6.30 -0.80
N VAL A 364 -22.31 6.42 0.47
CA VAL A 364 -23.17 6.91 1.54
C VAL A 364 -22.53 8.15 2.16
N MET A 365 -23.24 9.27 2.06
CA MET A 365 -22.79 10.59 2.48
C MET A 365 -23.72 11.10 3.58
N VAL A 366 -23.19 11.53 4.72
CA VAL A 366 -23.97 12.03 5.86
C VAL A 366 -23.69 13.51 6.06
N THR A 367 -24.71 14.31 6.41
CA THR A 367 -24.49 15.72 6.74
C THR A 367 -23.43 15.86 7.82
N ASP A 368 -22.40 16.65 7.54
CA ASP A 368 -21.30 16.93 8.46
C ASP A 368 -21.52 18.27 9.17
N PRO A 369 -21.78 18.26 10.50
CA PRO A 369 -22.02 19.48 11.27
C PRO A 369 -20.74 20.27 11.62
N ASP A 370 -19.55 19.67 11.49
CA ASP A 370 -18.26 20.33 11.80
C ASP A 370 -17.36 20.53 10.58
N TYR A 371 -17.86 20.24 9.37
CA TYR A 371 -17.02 20.34 8.18
C TYR A 371 -16.33 21.70 8.05
N ARG A 372 -15.01 21.66 7.83
CA ARG A 372 -14.18 22.83 7.58
C ARG A 372 -13.56 22.72 6.20
N LYS A 373 -13.82 23.72 5.36
CA LYS A 373 -13.30 23.75 3.99
C LYS A 373 -11.76 23.81 3.96
N GLU A 374 -11.17 24.43 4.97
CA GLU A 374 -9.73 24.42 5.21
C GLU A 374 -9.47 23.72 6.55
N GLU A 375 -8.52 22.79 6.58
CA GLU A 375 -8.21 21.94 7.73
C GLU A 375 -7.93 22.75 9.02
N ASN A 376 -7.41 23.97 8.85
CA ASN A 376 -7.07 24.88 9.95
C ASN A 376 -7.99 26.09 10.07
N ALA A 377 -9.14 26.12 9.38
CA ALA A 377 -10.09 27.21 9.54
C ALA A 377 -10.56 27.28 11.00
N LEU A 378 -10.38 28.45 11.62
CA LEU A 378 -10.92 28.72 12.93
C LEU A 378 -12.44 28.84 12.83
N ARG A 379 -13.14 28.15 13.74
CA ARG A 379 -14.58 28.36 13.89
C ARG A 379 -14.84 29.81 14.32
N PRO A 380 -16.01 30.37 13.96
CA PRO A 380 -16.46 31.64 14.54
C PRO A 380 -16.42 31.60 16.07
N THR A 381 -15.95 32.68 16.70
CA THR A 381 -15.69 32.71 18.15
C THR A 381 -16.94 32.53 19.03
N HIS A 382 -18.14 32.71 18.47
CA HIS A 382 -19.40 32.47 19.18
C HIS A 382 -19.78 30.99 19.27
N ILE A 383 -19.20 30.13 18.43
CA ILE A 383 -19.44 28.69 18.45
C ILE A 383 -18.51 28.04 19.47
N THR A 384 -19.05 27.72 20.64
CA THR A 384 -18.27 27.20 21.79
C THR A 384 -18.62 25.77 22.17
N GLY A 385 -19.64 25.17 21.56
CA GLY A 385 -19.95 23.74 21.68
C GLY A 385 -18.98 22.84 20.91
N THR A 386 -18.99 21.54 21.22
CA THR A 386 -18.21 20.51 20.50
C THR A 386 -19.12 19.73 19.57
N TYR A 387 -18.55 19.28 18.44
CA TYR A 387 -19.27 18.53 17.41
C TYR A 387 -18.41 17.35 16.97
N THR A 388 -19.06 16.25 16.66
CA THR A 388 -18.41 15.02 16.19
C THR A 388 -18.86 14.76 14.76
N ASN A 389 -17.91 14.44 13.89
CA ASN A 389 -18.17 14.11 12.48
C ASN A 389 -19.00 12.81 12.38
N PRO A 390 -19.80 12.64 11.32
CA PRO A 390 -20.44 11.36 11.06
C PRO A 390 -19.38 10.30 10.68
N GLU A 391 -19.72 9.03 10.89
CA GLU A 391 -18.87 7.89 10.55
C GLU A 391 -19.62 6.90 9.67
N VAL A 392 -18.94 6.32 8.68
CA VAL A 392 -19.50 5.29 7.80
C VAL A 392 -18.63 4.04 7.89
N SER A 393 -19.27 2.87 7.89
CA SER A 393 -18.59 1.57 8.00
C SER A 393 -19.41 0.46 7.37
N VAL A 394 -18.77 -0.69 7.10
CA VAL A 394 -19.47 -1.91 6.64
C VAL A 394 -19.66 -2.86 7.83
N VAL A 395 -20.90 -3.28 8.06
CA VAL A 395 -21.30 -4.12 9.19
C VAL A 395 -22.11 -5.33 8.74
N THR A 396 -22.11 -6.39 9.55
CA THR A 396 -23.04 -7.53 9.39
C THR A 396 -24.42 -7.21 9.95
N GLU A 397 -25.41 -8.08 9.69
CA GLU A 397 -26.74 -8.02 10.30
C GLU A 397 -26.70 -7.84 11.83
N SER A 398 -25.75 -8.51 12.51
CA SER A 398 -25.53 -8.39 13.97
C SER A 398 -24.97 -7.04 14.44
N GLY A 399 -24.49 -6.19 13.53
CA GLY A 399 -23.77 -4.95 13.82
C GLY A 399 -22.33 -5.10 14.26
N SER A 400 -21.73 -6.26 14.01
CA SER A 400 -20.29 -6.41 14.13
C SER A 400 -19.61 -5.71 12.96
N SER A 401 -18.65 -4.84 13.25
CA SER A 401 -17.79 -4.18 12.26
C SER A 401 -16.94 -5.23 11.55
N THR A 402 -16.89 -5.17 10.22
CA THR A 402 -16.27 -6.22 9.41
C THR A 402 -15.13 -5.75 8.52
N LYS A 403 -15.17 -4.51 7.99
CA LYS A 403 -14.16 -3.95 7.08
C LYS A 403 -14.12 -2.41 7.12
N PRO A 404 -12.97 -1.78 6.82
CA PRO A 404 -12.93 -0.34 6.52
C PRO A 404 -13.71 -0.05 5.23
N ILE A 405 -14.43 1.08 5.21
CA ILE A 405 -15.04 1.62 3.99
C ILE A 405 -14.03 2.54 3.31
N ILE A 406 -14.05 2.65 1.98
CA ILE A 406 -13.20 3.62 1.29
C ILE A 406 -13.77 5.01 1.56
N ALA A 407 -12.95 5.93 2.06
CA ALA A 407 -13.36 7.30 2.34
C ALA A 407 -13.74 8.02 1.03
N ALA A 408 -14.89 8.68 1.03
CA ALA A 408 -15.30 9.52 -0.07
C ALA A 408 -14.80 10.95 0.15
N GLU A 409 -14.45 11.64 -0.93
CA GLU A 409 -14.14 13.07 -0.85
C GLU A 409 -15.33 13.83 -0.24
N PRO A 410 -15.10 14.72 0.74
CA PRO A 410 -16.17 15.54 1.31
C PRO A 410 -16.84 16.39 0.23
N GLN A 411 -18.17 16.45 0.27
CA GLN A 411 -18.95 17.20 -0.71
C GLN A 411 -19.64 18.39 -0.07
N THR A 412 -19.69 19.52 -0.78
CA THR A 412 -20.36 20.73 -0.32
C THR A 412 -21.34 21.25 -1.36
N PHE A 413 -22.51 21.70 -0.88
CA PHE A 413 -23.57 22.27 -1.69
C PHE A 413 -23.87 23.67 -1.19
N ALA A 414 -23.77 24.67 -2.07
CA ALA A 414 -24.06 26.05 -1.70
C ALA A 414 -25.56 26.24 -1.43
N LEU A 415 -25.89 26.88 -0.31
CA LEU A 415 -27.27 27.20 0.03
C LEU A 415 -27.70 28.47 -0.71
N ALA A 416 -28.78 28.37 -1.49
CA ALA A 416 -29.32 29.48 -2.25
C ALA A 416 -29.77 30.63 -1.34
N ARG A 417 -29.53 31.88 -1.79
CA ARG A 417 -29.96 33.12 -1.12
C ARG A 417 -29.41 33.32 0.29
N THR A 418 -28.24 32.73 0.60
CA THR A 418 -27.53 33.03 1.84
C THR A 418 -27.08 34.50 1.88
N ALA A 419 -27.34 35.20 2.99
CA ALA A 419 -26.94 36.59 3.16
C ALA A 419 -25.40 36.73 3.21
N ALA A 420 -24.84 37.70 2.48
CA ALA A 420 -23.39 37.89 2.40
C ALA A 420 -22.74 38.13 3.79
N LYS A 421 -23.42 38.87 4.67
CA LYS A 421 -22.97 39.11 6.05
C LYS A 421 -22.93 37.80 6.86
N LEU A 422 -23.93 36.94 6.70
CA LEU A 422 -23.96 35.63 7.36
C LEU A 422 -22.79 34.75 6.88
N ALA A 423 -22.56 34.69 5.57
CA ALA A 423 -21.42 33.97 5.00
C ALA A 423 -20.05 34.53 5.45
N THR A 424 -19.97 35.82 5.80
CA THR A 424 -18.75 36.43 6.36
C THR A 424 -18.57 36.09 7.84
N GLU A 425 -19.65 36.13 8.63
CA GLU A 425 -19.62 35.84 10.06
C GLU A 425 -19.45 34.35 10.37
N ASN A 426 -20.01 33.49 9.52
CA ASN A 426 -19.92 32.04 9.59
C ASN A 426 -19.93 31.44 8.17
N PRO A 427 -18.75 31.14 7.59
CA PRO A 427 -18.66 30.56 6.25
C PRO A 427 -19.41 29.24 6.10
N GLN A 428 -19.50 28.42 7.15
CA GLN A 428 -20.21 27.15 7.13
C GLN A 428 -21.73 27.34 6.98
N ALA A 429 -22.28 28.50 7.35
CA ALA A 429 -23.72 28.78 7.19
C ALA A 429 -24.15 28.91 5.72
N ALA A 430 -23.21 29.05 4.78
CA ALA A 430 -23.48 29.18 3.35
C ALA A 430 -23.49 27.85 2.59
N TYR A 431 -23.14 26.74 3.24
CA TYR A 431 -23.03 25.44 2.59
C TYR A 431 -23.71 24.36 3.42
N GLN A 432 -24.15 23.30 2.75
CA GLN A 432 -24.36 22.00 3.37
C GLN A 432 -23.20 21.09 3.00
N ALA A 433 -22.52 20.55 4.00
CA ALA A 433 -21.39 19.65 3.83
C ALA A 433 -21.80 18.22 4.13
N TYR A 434 -21.14 17.29 3.46
CA TYR A 434 -21.31 15.86 3.65
C TYR A 434 -19.96 15.17 3.69
N THR A 435 -19.84 14.21 4.60
CA THR A 435 -18.70 13.30 4.70
C THR A 435 -19.22 11.86 4.70
N GLY A 436 -18.41 10.94 4.19
CA GLY A 436 -18.89 9.59 3.97
C GLY A 436 -17.87 8.65 3.36
N GLY A 437 -18.37 7.55 2.83
CA GLY A 437 -17.57 6.52 2.19
C GLY A 437 -18.35 5.74 1.17
N TYR A 438 -17.65 4.96 0.36
CA TYR A 438 -18.25 4.14 -0.68
C TYR A 438 -17.73 2.71 -0.66
N VAL A 439 -18.51 1.87 -1.31
CA VAL A 439 -18.20 0.47 -1.56
C VAL A 439 -18.55 0.18 -3.02
N THR A 440 -17.84 -0.77 -3.61
CA THR A 440 -18.23 -1.29 -4.92
C THR A 440 -19.35 -2.31 -4.73
N VAL A 441 -20.44 -2.22 -5.50
CA VAL A 441 -21.68 -2.98 -5.22
C VAL A 441 -21.46 -4.51 -5.19
N ASN A 442 -20.44 -5.03 -5.88
CA ASN A 442 -20.11 -6.46 -5.90
C ASN A 442 -19.12 -6.90 -4.80
N SER A 443 -18.58 -5.97 -4.00
CA SER A 443 -17.64 -6.30 -2.92
C SER A 443 -18.31 -6.70 -1.59
N ILE A 444 -19.64 -6.64 -1.52
CA ILE A 444 -20.42 -6.82 -0.30
C ILE A 444 -21.34 -8.03 -0.40
N ASP A 445 -21.30 -8.89 0.62
CA ASP A 445 -22.18 -10.05 0.80
C ASP A 445 -23.64 -9.65 1.07
N GLU A 446 -24.60 -10.48 0.70
CA GLU A 446 -26.05 -10.27 0.87
C GLU A 446 -26.46 -9.94 2.32
N LYS A 447 -25.64 -10.33 3.30
CA LYS A 447 -25.89 -10.14 4.74
C LYS A 447 -25.20 -8.93 5.35
N MET A 448 -24.55 -8.12 4.53
CA MET A 448 -23.80 -6.94 4.95
C MET A 448 -24.51 -5.63 4.59
N PHE A 449 -24.25 -4.60 5.38
CA PHE A 449 -24.88 -3.30 5.30
C PHE A 449 -23.82 -2.20 5.36
N ILE A 450 -24.03 -1.14 4.59
CA ILE A 450 -23.34 0.12 4.85
C ILE A 450 -24.08 0.79 6.01
N GLN A 451 -23.36 1.04 7.10
CA GLN A 451 -23.88 1.68 8.29
C GLN A 451 -23.30 3.08 8.39
N ALA A 452 -24.17 4.08 8.51
CA ALA A 452 -23.78 5.47 8.66
C ALA A 452 -24.30 6.03 9.98
N GLN A 453 -23.38 6.39 10.86
CA GLN A 453 -23.62 7.07 12.13
C GLN A 453 -23.72 8.57 11.88
N VAL A 454 -24.78 9.18 12.38
CA VAL A 454 -24.95 10.64 12.30
C VAL A 454 -23.94 11.34 13.22
N GLY A 455 -23.59 12.58 12.88
CA GLY A 455 -22.79 13.41 13.77
C GLY A 455 -23.48 13.65 15.12
N ALA A 456 -22.74 14.22 16.06
CA ALA A 456 -23.22 14.58 17.39
C ALA A 456 -22.83 16.01 17.77
N TYR A 457 -23.51 16.56 18.77
CA TYR A 457 -23.20 17.86 19.33
C TYR A 457 -23.28 17.85 20.85
N THR A 458 -22.42 18.64 21.49
CA THR A 458 -22.50 18.95 22.91
C THR A 458 -22.51 20.47 23.07
N PRO A 459 -23.63 21.05 23.56
CA PRO A 459 -23.72 22.49 23.78
C PRO A 459 -22.65 23.00 24.76
N ALA A 460 -22.24 24.25 24.59
CA ALA A 460 -21.25 24.87 25.46
C ALA A 460 -21.68 24.86 26.93
N GLY A 461 -20.81 24.38 27.81
CA GLY A 461 -21.10 24.29 29.25
C GLY A 461 -22.09 23.18 29.64
N SER A 462 -22.51 22.33 28.69
CA SER A 462 -23.29 21.12 28.94
C SER A 462 -22.38 19.89 28.95
N SER A 463 -22.74 18.87 29.73
CA SER A 463 -22.17 17.52 29.64
C SER A 463 -23.06 16.55 28.85
N GLY A 464 -24.23 17.00 28.40
CA GLY A 464 -25.18 16.21 27.65
C GLY A 464 -24.91 16.25 26.15
N GLU A 465 -24.53 15.10 25.60
CA GLU A 465 -24.38 14.89 24.15
C GLU A 465 -25.74 14.60 23.51
N GLY A 466 -26.00 15.24 22.36
CA GLY A 466 -27.16 15.01 21.51
C GLY A 466 -26.73 14.57 20.11
N ASN A 467 -27.38 13.55 19.57
CA ASN A 467 -27.19 13.15 18.18
C ASN A 467 -28.06 14.04 17.27
N TYR A 468 -27.57 14.29 16.05
CA TYR A 468 -28.42 14.88 15.02
C TYR A 468 -29.47 13.85 14.57
N ALA A 469 -30.70 14.29 14.37
CA ALA A 469 -31.77 13.44 13.87
C ALA A 469 -31.71 13.31 12.34
N ILE A 470 -32.03 12.13 11.82
CA ILE A 470 -32.19 11.90 10.39
C ILE A 470 -33.49 12.58 9.94
N THR A 471 -33.41 13.42 8.91
CA THR A 471 -34.52 14.27 8.45
C THR A 471 -34.96 13.97 7.03
N GLU A 472 -34.03 13.68 6.13
CA GLU A 472 -34.32 13.32 4.75
C GLU A 472 -33.31 12.29 4.26
N ILE A 473 -33.73 11.45 3.31
CA ILE A 473 -32.82 10.58 2.57
C ILE A 473 -33.03 10.86 1.08
N TRP A 474 -31.93 11.12 0.40
CA TRP A 474 -31.89 11.42 -1.02
C TRP A 474 -31.00 10.41 -1.73
N ILE A 475 -31.36 10.06 -2.96
CA ILE A 475 -30.50 9.31 -3.87
C ILE A 475 -30.13 10.23 -5.01
N LYS A 476 -28.83 10.35 -5.28
CA LYS A 476 -28.29 10.93 -6.50
C LYS A 476 -27.82 9.78 -7.40
N GLY A 477 -28.53 9.63 -8.52
CA GLY A 477 -28.03 8.94 -9.71
C GLY A 477 -27.80 9.98 -10.80
N ALA A 478 -28.35 9.79 -12.00
CA ALA A 478 -28.35 10.82 -13.06
C ALA A 478 -29.03 12.14 -12.63
N GLY A 479 -29.91 12.07 -11.62
CA GLY A 479 -30.51 13.22 -10.95
C GLY A 479 -30.72 12.95 -9.45
N SER A 480 -31.18 13.96 -8.73
CA SER A 480 -31.45 13.87 -7.28
C SER A 480 -32.92 13.58 -6.99
N THR A 481 -33.17 12.50 -6.25
CA THR A 481 -34.52 12.06 -5.87
C THR A 481 -34.63 11.91 -4.35
N ARG A 482 -35.60 12.58 -3.72
CA ARG A 482 -35.90 12.36 -2.31
C ARG A 482 -36.72 11.10 -2.15
N ILE A 483 -36.22 10.16 -1.35
CA ILE A 483 -36.88 8.86 -1.16
C ILE A 483 -37.60 8.73 0.19
N GLY A 484 -37.20 9.51 1.19
CA GLY A 484 -37.86 9.54 2.49
C GLY A 484 -37.61 10.83 3.25
N SER A 485 -38.53 11.18 4.15
CA SER A 485 -38.42 12.36 5.00
C SER A 485 -39.16 12.20 6.33
N LEU A 486 -38.63 12.86 7.36
CA LEU A 486 -39.30 13.07 8.64
C LEU A 486 -40.38 14.14 8.47
N VAL A 487 -41.60 13.82 8.86
CA VAL A 487 -42.73 14.75 8.88
C VAL A 487 -43.30 14.87 10.28
N ASN A 488 -43.72 16.07 10.64
CA ASN A 488 -44.45 16.32 11.88
C ASN A 488 -45.94 16.48 11.53
N ARG A 489 -46.77 15.47 11.84
CA ARG A 489 -48.19 15.46 11.50
C ARG A 489 -49.06 15.98 12.65
N SER A 490 -48.88 17.24 13.06
CA SER A 490 -49.74 17.87 14.08
C SER A 490 -51.20 18.11 13.65
N LEU A 491 -51.56 17.94 12.37
CA LEU A 491 -52.86 18.41 11.84
C LEU A 491 -54.00 17.38 11.87
N ASP A 492 -53.71 16.07 11.97
CA ASP A 492 -54.72 15.00 11.80
C ASP A 492 -54.98 14.15 13.07
N GLY A 493 -54.73 14.71 14.27
CA GLY A 493 -55.12 14.08 15.53
C GLY A 493 -54.17 12.99 16.07
N GLY A 494 -52.97 12.84 15.49
CA GLY A 494 -51.87 12.06 16.09
C GLY A 494 -50.66 12.96 16.32
N SER A 495 -50.30 13.22 17.58
CA SER A 495 -49.10 13.98 17.92
C SER A 495 -47.85 13.12 17.76
N GLY A 496 -46.84 13.60 17.01
CA GLY A 496 -45.51 13.00 16.98
C GLY A 496 -44.83 13.06 15.62
N ASP A 497 -43.50 12.97 15.63
CA ASP A 497 -42.68 12.85 14.43
C ASP A 497 -42.88 11.47 13.79
N LYS A 498 -43.03 11.44 12.48
CA LYS A 498 -43.22 10.21 11.70
C LYS A 498 -42.32 10.21 10.49
N TRP A 499 -41.73 9.06 10.19
CA TRP A 499 -41.00 8.86 8.96
C TRP A 499 -41.95 8.51 7.82
N GLU A 500 -41.82 9.19 6.67
CA GLU A 500 -42.58 8.91 5.46
C GLU A 500 -41.66 8.57 4.29
N TRP A 501 -41.94 7.45 3.63
CA TRP A 501 -41.26 7.04 2.40
C TRP A 501 -42.02 7.58 1.19
N SER A 502 -41.34 8.37 0.36
CA SER A 502 -41.85 8.75 -0.96
C SER A 502 -41.86 7.54 -1.91
N TYR A 503 -40.96 6.57 -1.68
CA TYR A 503 -40.87 5.31 -2.40
C TYR A 503 -40.85 4.15 -1.39
N PRO A 504 -41.99 3.50 -1.10
CA PRO A 504 -42.11 2.50 -0.04
C PRO A 504 -41.15 1.30 -0.17
N ALA A 505 -40.72 0.96 -1.38
CA ALA A 505 -39.78 -0.13 -1.61
C ALA A 505 -38.43 0.08 -0.88
N PHE A 506 -38.02 1.33 -0.65
CA PHE A 506 -36.77 1.64 0.07
C PHE A 506 -36.85 1.40 1.58
N GLU A 507 -38.04 1.27 2.17
CA GLU A 507 -38.20 1.02 3.61
C GLU A 507 -37.54 -0.28 4.07
N GLY A 508 -37.62 -1.33 3.25
CA GLY A 508 -36.98 -2.63 3.54
C GLY A 508 -35.46 -2.66 3.29
N TRP A 509 -34.93 -1.60 2.69
CA TRP A 509 -33.54 -1.49 2.23
C TRP A 509 -32.73 -0.48 3.03
N ILE A 510 -33.41 0.55 3.54
CA ILE A 510 -32.83 1.62 4.32
C ILE A 510 -33.60 1.71 5.64
N SER A 511 -32.92 1.43 6.76
CA SER A 511 -33.57 1.36 8.06
C SER A 511 -32.76 2.02 9.17
N GLY A 512 -33.44 2.40 10.24
CA GLY A 512 -32.81 2.90 11.45
C GLY A 512 -32.20 1.76 12.27
N TRP A 513 -31.04 2.00 12.88
CA TRP A 513 -30.35 1.01 13.70
C TRP A 513 -29.93 1.60 15.06
N SER A 514 -30.15 0.83 16.13
CA SER A 514 -29.64 1.14 17.47
C SER A 514 -28.34 0.36 17.70
N THR A 515 -27.22 1.07 17.86
CA THR A 515 -25.93 0.46 18.19
C THR A 515 -25.93 -0.10 19.62
N THR A 516 -26.64 0.54 20.54
CA THR A 516 -26.78 0.12 21.94
C THR A 516 -27.60 -1.16 22.08
N GLU A 517 -28.76 -1.22 21.44
CA GLU A 517 -29.68 -2.36 21.56
C GLU A 517 -29.44 -3.42 20.49
N LYS A 518 -28.58 -3.13 19.51
CA LYS A 518 -28.24 -3.99 18.37
C LYS A 518 -29.46 -4.54 17.65
N ARG A 519 -30.40 -3.65 17.32
CA ARG A 519 -31.64 -3.96 16.60
C ARG A 519 -32.08 -2.82 15.69
N THR A 520 -32.90 -3.16 14.71
CA THR A 520 -33.62 -2.20 13.88
C THR A 520 -34.58 -1.39 14.74
N VAL A 521 -34.58 -0.07 14.53
CA VAL A 521 -35.47 0.87 15.20
C VAL A 521 -36.10 1.80 14.16
N PRO A 522 -37.24 2.45 14.46
CA PRO A 522 -37.77 3.51 13.60
C PRO A 522 -36.71 4.59 13.33
N LEU A 523 -36.66 5.11 12.10
CA LEU A 523 -35.71 6.18 11.74
C LEU A 523 -35.89 7.44 12.60
N THR A 524 -37.08 7.66 13.17
CA THR A 524 -37.38 8.72 14.14
C THR A 524 -36.62 8.58 15.46
N GLU A 525 -36.14 7.38 15.79
CA GLU A 525 -35.40 7.06 17.03
C GLU A 525 -33.93 6.72 16.75
N ALA A 526 -33.51 6.71 15.48
CA ALA A 526 -32.21 6.20 15.06
C ALA A 526 -31.15 7.30 15.00
N ALA A 527 -30.00 7.05 15.61
CA ALA A 527 -28.77 7.82 15.37
C ALA A 527 -27.91 7.19 14.26
N THR A 528 -28.32 6.04 13.74
CA THR A 528 -27.58 5.28 12.74
C THR A 528 -28.54 4.82 11.66
N VAL A 529 -28.14 4.92 10.40
CA VAL A 529 -28.87 4.31 9.27
C VAL A 529 -28.09 3.12 8.72
N ARG A 530 -28.82 2.10 8.28
CA ARG A 530 -28.27 0.96 7.54
C ARG A 530 -28.87 0.87 6.16
N ILE A 531 -28.00 0.61 5.19
CA ILE A 531 -28.34 0.51 3.77
C ILE A 531 -27.84 -0.85 3.27
N LYS A 532 -28.74 -1.67 2.75
CA LYS A 532 -28.37 -2.91 2.04
C LYS A 532 -27.72 -2.54 0.70
N ALA A 533 -26.52 -3.05 0.47
CA ALA A 533 -25.76 -2.72 -0.74
C ALA A 533 -26.10 -3.63 -1.93
N GLN A 534 -26.14 -4.94 -1.72
CA GLN A 534 -26.41 -5.89 -2.80
C GLN A 534 -27.85 -5.79 -3.30
N GLY A 535 -28.02 -5.54 -4.60
CA GLY A 535 -29.32 -5.34 -5.26
C GLY A 535 -29.90 -3.92 -5.11
N PHE A 536 -29.13 -2.98 -4.54
CA PHE A 536 -29.56 -1.58 -4.43
C PHE A 536 -29.73 -0.92 -5.80
N ALA A 537 -28.89 -1.28 -6.77
CA ALA A 537 -29.00 -0.80 -8.15
C ALA A 537 -30.31 -1.27 -8.81
N ASP A 538 -30.69 -2.54 -8.63
CA ASP A 538 -31.95 -3.09 -9.13
C ASP A 538 -33.15 -2.35 -8.52
N LEU A 539 -33.12 -2.10 -7.21
CA LEU A 539 -34.15 -1.31 -6.52
C LEU A 539 -34.27 0.11 -7.10
N CYS A 540 -33.14 0.76 -7.39
CA CYS A 540 -33.14 2.08 -8.01
C CYS A 540 -33.73 2.04 -9.42
N ALA A 541 -33.38 1.02 -10.22
CA ALA A 541 -33.93 0.82 -11.55
C ALA A 541 -35.45 0.59 -11.51
N GLU A 542 -35.96 -0.23 -10.59
CA GLU A 542 -37.39 -0.45 -10.36
C GLU A 542 -38.12 0.84 -9.96
N ALA A 543 -37.46 1.71 -9.20
CA ALA A 543 -37.98 3.02 -8.81
C ALA A 543 -37.86 4.09 -9.91
N GLY A 544 -37.27 3.77 -11.07
CA GLY A 544 -37.03 4.69 -12.18
C GLY A 544 -35.90 5.69 -11.95
N ILE A 545 -35.00 5.41 -11.00
CA ILE A 545 -33.83 6.24 -10.69
C ILE A 545 -32.64 5.74 -11.52
N ALA A 546 -32.35 6.42 -12.62
CA ALA A 546 -31.21 6.12 -13.47
C ALA A 546 -29.88 6.34 -12.72
N PRO A 547 -28.86 5.48 -12.92
CA PRO A 547 -27.58 5.61 -12.25
C PRO A 547 -26.77 6.83 -12.74
N ASP A 548 -25.84 7.30 -11.92
CA ASP A 548 -24.83 8.28 -12.31
C ASP A 548 -23.69 7.59 -13.06
N THR A 549 -23.44 7.96 -14.31
CA THR A 549 -22.45 7.30 -15.18
C THR A 549 -21.21 8.16 -15.42
N THR A 550 -21.05 9.28 -14.70
CA THR A 550 -19.85 10.13 -14.84
C THR A 550 -18.58 9.42 -14.39
N ASP A 551 -18.70 8.50 -13.44
CA ASP A 551 -17.57 7.89 -12.74
C ASP A 551 -17.44 6.36 -12.97
N SER A 552 -18.43 5.71 -13.60
CA SER A 552 -18.38 4.27 -13.95
C SER A 552 -19.36 3.89 -15.06
N SER A 553 -19.04 2.88 -15.87
CA SER A 553 -19.91 2.32 -16.92
C SER A 553 -21.17 1.65 -16.36
N ASP A 554 -21.01 0.96 -15.23
CA ASP A 554 -22.07 0.17 -14.58
C ASP A 554 -23.01 1.02 -13.71
N GLY A 555 -22.65 2.30 -13.51
CA GLY A 555 -23.52 3.29 -12.90
C GLY A 555 -23.44 3.32 -11.38
N SER A 556 -23.23 4.50 -10.82
CA SER A 556 -23.07 4.75 -9.40
C SER A 556 -24.32 5.38 -8.78
N TYR A 557 -24.52 5.15 -7.49
CA TYR A 557 -25.55 5.80 -6.69
C TYR A 557 -24.94 6.40 -5.42
N THR A 558 -25.30 7.64 -5.11
CA THR A 558 -24.95 8.27 -3.83
C THR A 558 -26.20 8.46 -2.99
N VAL A 559 -26.22 7.85 -1.81
CA VAL A 559 -27.25 8.05 -0.79
C VAL A 559 -26.80 9.17 0.15
N TYR A 560 -27.53 10.27 0.14
CA TYR A 560 -27.33 11.35 1.10
C TYR A 560 -28.29 11.18 2.28
N VAL A 561 -27.70 11.00 3.46
CA VAL A 561 -28.38 10.92 4.74
C VAL A 561 -28.34 12.30 5.37
N ARG A 562 -29.46 12.99 5.29
CA ARG A 562 -29.55 14.36 5.77
C ARG A 562 -29.89 14.39 7.24
N THR A 563 -29.08 15.09 8.02
CA THR A 563 -29.29 15.24 9.46
C THR A 563 -29.47 16.71 9.87
N ALA A 564 -30.19 16.92 10.97
CA ALA A 564 -30.40 18.22 11.61
C ALA A 564 -30.63 18.05 13.11
N PRO A 565 -30.49 19.11 13.93
CA PRO A 565 -30.80 19.03 15.35
C PRO A 565 -32.20 18.48 15.59
N ALA A 566 -32.31 17.53 16.53
CA ALA A 566 -33.57 16.86 16.87
C ALA A 566 -34.61 17.87 17.38
N ILE A 567 -35.89 17.67 17.02
CA ILE A 567 -36.96 18.64 17.27
C ILE A 567 -37.14 18.90 18.76
N ASP A 568 -37.10 17.84 19.58
CA ASP A 568 -37.21 17.94 21.05
C ASP A 568 -36.08 18.77 21.66
N LYS A 569 -34.88 18.68 21.10
CA LYS A 569 -33.71 19.46 21.55
C LYS A 569 -33.80 20.92 21.14
N VAL A 570 -34.30 21.18 19.93
CA VAL A 570 -34.56 22.54 19.45
C VAL A 570 -35.67 23.19 20.26
N GLU A 571 -36.73 22.46 20.59
CA GLU A 571 -37.80 22.91 21.47
C GLU A 571 -37.26 23.27 22.87
N ASP A 572 -36.49 22.39 23.49
CA ASP A 572 -35.86 22.63 24.80
C ASP A 572 -34.95 23.87 24.79
N PHE A 573 -34.19 24.10 23.71
CA PHE A 573 -33.39 25.32 23.55
C PHE A 573 -34.25 26.59 23.59
N TYR A 574 -35.33 26.62 22.82
CA TYR A 574 -36.20 27.79 22.77
C TYR A 574 -37.01 28.00 24.05
N LEU A 575 -37.41 26.92 24.74
CA LEU A 575 -38.05 27.01 26.06
C LEU A 575 -37.13 27.60 27.12
N LYS A 576 -35.81 27.43 26.98
CA LYS A 576 -34.79 28.02 27.86
C LYS A 576 -34.34 29.42 27.45
N THR A 577 -34.68 29.85 26.23
CA THR A 577 -34.33 31.18 25.71
C THR A 577 -35.27 32.23 26.29
N THR A 578 -34.74 33.37 26.77
CA THR A 578 -35.60 34.37 27.41
C THR A 578 -36.50 35.08 26.40
N LEU A 579 -37.71 35.42 26.83
CA LEU A 579 -38.70 36.14 26.02
C LEU A 579 -38.20 37.54 25.59
N THR A 580 -37.29 38.13 26.37
CA THR A 580 -36.59 39.38 26.06
C THR A 580 -35.64 39.21 24.86
N ASP A 581 -34.86 38.13 24.84
CA ASP A 581 -33.92 37.85 23.74
C ASP A 581 -34.67 37.57 22.43
N ILE A 582 -35.80 36.86 22.53
CA ILE A 582 -36.70 36.58 21.39
C ILE A 582 -37.33 37.88 20.86
N LYS A 583 -37.84 38.76 21.74
CA LYS A 583 -38.46 40.03 21.35
C LYS A 583 -37.47 41.03 20.76
N GLY A 584 -36.29 41.17 21.35
CA GLY A 584 -35.21 42.01 20.81
C GLY A 584 -34.82 41.60 19.39
N SER A 585 -34.96 40.30 19.10
CA SER A 585 -34.66 39.69 17.80
C SER A 585 -35.78 39.79 16.76
N ALA A 586 -36.98 40.25 17.09
CA ALA A 586 -38.18 40.11 16.26
C ALA A 586 -38.85 41.43 15.83
N ALA A 587 -38.14 42.56 15.92
CA ALA A 587 -38.66 43.91 15.65
C ALA A 587 -39.18 44.17 14.20
N GLY A 588 -39.25 43.15 13.33
CA GLY A 588 -39.77 43.26 11.97
C GLY A 588 -40.45 41.97 11.50
N ALA A 589 -41.67 41.70 12.00
CA ALA A 589 -42.74 40.79 11.55
C ALA A 589 -42.43 39.31 11.18
N THR A 590 -41.22 38.94 10.78
CA THR A 590 -40.73 37.57 10.59
C THR A 590 -39.20 37.59 10.67
N THR A 591 -38.60 36.85 11.59
CA THR A 591 -37.14 36.73 11.69
C THR A 591 -36.73 35.28 11.59
N GLY A 592 -35.89 34.96 10.61
CA GLY A 592 -35.25 33.66 10.50
C GLY A 592 -33.88 33.71 11.13
N VAL A 593 -33.48 32.66 11.85
CA VAL A 593 -32.10 32.52 12.35
C VAL A 593 -31.07 32.47 11.23
N ARG A 594 -31.47 32.30 9.96
CA ARG A 594 -30.59 32.47 8.78
C ARG A 594 -31.02 33.61 7.82
N GLY A 595 -31.95 34.46 8.24
CA GLY A 595 -32.55 35.50 7.40
C GLY A 595 -31.76 36.82 7.32
N LEU A 596 -32.15 37.68 6.38
CA LEU A 596 -31.53 38.98 6.06
C LEU A 596 -31.66 40.07 7.16
N ASN A 597 -32.41 39.80 8.25
CA ASN A 597 -32.73 40.81 9.26
C ASN A 597 -31.70 40.83 10.40
N ASP A 598 -30.94 41.92 10.48
CA ASP A 598 -29.86 42.15 11.45
C ASP A 598 -30.27 42.05 12.93
N ALA A 599 -31.55 42.28 13.24
CA ALA A 599 -32.05 42.29 14.61
C ALA A 599 -31.92 40.94 15.34
N ALA A 600 -31.89 39.81 14.61
CA ALA A 600 -31.87 38.45 15.20
C ALA A 600 -30.47 37.82 15.33
N ALA A 601 -29.39 38.60 15.15
CA ALA A 601 -28.03 38.08 15.08
C ALA A 601 -27.59 37.36 16.37
N ASP A 602 -27.99 37.85 17.54
CA ASP A 602 -27.58 37.27 18.83
C ASP A 602 -28.26 35.93 19.11
N LEU A 603 -29.57 35.83 18.83
CA LEU A 603 -30.32 34.57 18.95
C LEU A 603 -29.80 33.51 17.97
N ARG A 604 -29.45 33.90 16.74
CA ARG A 604 -28.78 33.02 15.78
C ARG A 604 -27.46 32.49 16.32
N LYS A 605 -26.58 33.37 16.82
CA LYS A 605 -25.27 32.98 17.35
C LYS A 605 -25.40 32.01 18.52
N GLN A 606 -26.39 32.20 19.39
CA GLN A 606 -26.70 31.25 20.47
C GLN A 606 -27.15 29.89 19.94
N PHE A 607 -28.01 29.87 18.90
CA PHE A 607 -28.42 28.63 18.25
C PHE A 607 -27.23 27.90 17.61
N GLU A 608 -26.39 28.60 16.85
CA GLU A 608 -25.17 28.03 16.25
C GLU A 608 -24.17 27.56 17.29
N SER A 609 -24.10 28.23 18.45
CA SER A 609 -23.24 27.80 19.56
C SER A 609 -23.68 26.45 20.16
N ASN A 610 -24.99 26.21 20.19
CA ASN A 610 -25.54 24.97 20.75
C ASN A 610 -25.57 23.83 19.74
N PHE A 611 -25.86 24.12 18.47
CA PHE A 611 -26.17 23.12 17.44
C PHE A 611 -25.26 23.20 16.21
N GLY A 612 -24.19 24.00 16.24
CA GLY A 612 -23.26 24.15 15.13
C GLY A 612 -23.87 24.84 13.91
N ALA A 613 -23.16 24.76 12.79
CA ALA A 613 -23.59 25.35 11.51
C ALA A 613 -24.56 24.44 10.71
N ALA A 614 -25.25 23.51 11.39
CA ALA A 614 -26.10 22.50 10.77
C ALA A 614 -27.17 23.11 9.85
N SER A 615 -27.39 22.53 8.66
CA SER A 615 -28.22 23.00 7.52
C SER A 615 -29.71 23.34 7.79
N SER A 616 -30.11 23.42 9.06
CA SER A 616 -31.41 23.80 9.56
C SER A 616 -31.60 25.32 9.73
N VAL A 617 -32.86 25.76 9.61
CA VAL A 617 -33.32 27.14 9.80
C VAL A 617 -34.54 27.12 10.73
N ALA A 618 -34.46 27.84 11.85
CA ALA A 618 -35.62 28.23 12.62
C ALA A 618 -36.15 29.61 12.18
N LEU A 619 -37.43 29.68 11.85
CA LEU A 619 -38.19 30.90 11.59
C LEU A 619 -39.03 31.23 12.83
N LEU A 620 -38.97 32.47 13.30
CA LEU A 620 -39.75 32.94 14.44
C LEU A 620 -40.90 33.83 13.96
N ALA A 621 -42.09 33.58 14.49
CA ALA A 621 -43.26 34.42 14.32
C ALA A 621 -43.81 34.82 15.69
N ILE A 622 -43.95 36.13 15.93
CA ILE A 622 -44.51 36.67 17.17
C ILE A 622 -45.89 37.25 16.85
N SER A 623 -46.89 36.90 17.65
CA SER A 623 -48.22 37.53 17.62
C SER A 623 -48.38 38.46 18.82
N HIS A 624 -48.85 39.68 18.58
CA HIS A 624 -49.16 40.67 19.61
C HIS A 624 -50.68 40.87 19.74
N GLU A 625 -51.14 41.30 20.92
CA GLU A 625 -52.52 41.78 21.09
C GLU A 625 -52.73 43.05 20.27
N ALA A 626 -53.76 43.08 19.44
CA ALA A 626 -54.32 44.34 18.99
C ALA A 626 -55.11 44.92 20.18
N GLY A 627 -54.64 46.03 20.74
CA GLY A 627 -55.40 46.76 21.75
C GLY A 627 -56.79 47.11 21.21
N GLY A 628 -57.84 46.89 22.01
CA GLY A 628 -59.14 47.57 21.81
C GLY A 628 -58.91 49.09 21.78
N GLU A 629 -59.65 49.92 21.06
CA GLU A 629 -61.05 49.86 20.63
C GLU A 629 -61.22 50.46 19.21
N ASP A 630 -62.41 50.28 18.63
CA ASP A 630 -62.95 50.93 17.42
C ASP A 630 -62.55 50.40 16.02
N GLY A 631 -63.32 49.40 15.57
CA GLY A 631 -64.14 49.58 14.37
C GLY A 631 -63.63 49.06 13.02
N ALA A 632 -64.25 47.94 12.59
CA ALA A 632 -64.48 47.47 11.22
C ALA A 632 -63.24 47.03 10.39
N GLY A 633 -63.15 45.81 9.83
CA GLY A 633 -64.07 44.69 9.72
C GLY A 633 -63.67 43.86 8.50
N SER A 634 -63.28 42.59 8.70
CA SER A 634 -63.65 41.41 7.88
C SER A 634 -62.71 40.22 8.15
N GLY A 635 -63.06 39.46 9.19
CA GLY A 635 -62.98 37.99 9.25
C GLY A 635 -61.70 37.24 8.88
N VAL A 636 -60.89 36.91 9.89
CA VAL A 636 -60.54 35.51 10.26
C VAL A 636 -60.42 35.45 11.79
N LYS A 637 -61.02 34.42 12.39
CA LYS A 637 -61.17 34.23 13.83
C LYS A 637 -59.85 33.80 14.51
N GLY A 638 -59.42 34.59 15.50
CA GLY A 638 -58.79 34.16 16.76
C GLY A 638 -57.41 33.50 16.71
N PHE A 639 -56.35 34.31 16.80
CA PHE A 639 -55.09 33.92 17.47
C PHE A 639 -55.16 34.31 18.96
N PRO A 640 -54.38 33.68 19.86
CA PRO A 640 -54.61 33.73 21.30
C PRO A 640 -54.63 35.15 21.87
N VAL A 641 -55.56 35.35 22.79
CA VAL A 641 -55.75 36.54 23.63
C VAL A 641 -55.22 36.19 25.03
N ASN A 642 -54.47 37.10 25.63
CA ASN A 642 -53.72 37.05 26.88
C ASN A 642 -52.25 36.58 26.82
N THR A 643 -51.36 37.56 27.04
CA THR A 643 -49.89 37.48 27.14
C THR A 643 -49.17 37.17 25.82
N ASP A 644 -48.04 37.85 25.56
CA ASP A 644 -47.28 37.69 24.30
C ASP A 644 -47.08 36.22 23.94
N SER A 645 -47.62 35.81 22.78
CA SER A 645 -47.51 34.44 22.27
C SER A 645 -46.56 34.41 21.08
N TYR A 646 -45.56 33.53 21.10
CA TYR A 646 -44.63 33.31 19.99
C TYR A 646 -44.76 31.88 19.45
N ARG A 647 -44.57 31.73 18.14
CA ARG A 647 -44.49 30.45 17.43
C ARG A 647 -43.14 30.34 16.75
N ILE A 648 -42.53 29.17 16.86
CA ILE A 648 -41.28 28.85 16.19
C ILE A 648 -41.58 27.81 15.13
N TYR A 649 -41.26 28.13 13.89
CA TYR A 649 -41.32 27.22 12.75
C TYR A 649 -39.90 26.73 12.49
N TYR A 650 -39.63 25.49 12.88
CA TYR A 650 -38.36 24.86 12.57
C TYR A 650 -38.42 24.16 11.22
N SER A 651 -37.44 24.44 10.37
CA SER A 651 -37.38 23.93 8.99
C SER A 651 -35.97 23.54 8.62
N TYR A 652 -35.85 22.69 7.60
CA TYR A 652 -34.57 22.23 7.07
C TYR A 652 -34.41 22.79 5.65
N THR A 653 -33.30 23.47 5.35
CA THR A 653 -33.11 24.15 4.05
C THR A 653 -32.85 23.14 2.94
N PRO A 654 -33.64 23.01 1.87
CA PRO A 654 -33.31 22.03 0.82
C PRO A 654 -31.92 22.35 0.23
N ALA A 655 -31.05 21.35 0.11
CA ALA A 655 -29.72 21.54 -0.49
C ALA A 655 -29.39 20.57 -1.64
N LEU A 656 -30.13 19.48 -1.77
CA LEU A 656 -30.11 18.62 -2.96
C LEU A 656 -31.42 18.86 -3.70
N GLY A 657 -31.35 19.53 -4.87
CA GLY A 657 -32.52 19.96 -5.65
C GLY A 657 -32.58 21.47 -5.80
#